data_AF-A0A1I3G864-F1
#
_entry.id   AF-A0A1I3G864-F1
#
_cell.length_a   1.000
_cell.length_b   1.000
_cell.length_c   1.000
_cell.angle_alpha   90.00
_cell.angle_beta   90.00
_cell.angle_gamma   90.00
#
_symmetry.space_group_name_H-M   'P 1'
#
loop_
_entity.id
_entity.type
_entity.pdbx_description
1 polymer ?
#
loop_
_entity_poly.entity_id
_entity_poly.type
_entity_poly.pdbx_seq_one_letter_code
_entity_poly.pdbx_strand_id
1 'polypeptide(L)'
;MADARLAGIIGRLRRSASRRARRAAAPRPARAAAAALSGAAPGVTRGAAPRGPDAGPRRGARDAPPAGAAAEAPAGLGRMAGRLRAPVLVAVGALLLALGVGAAMAWSSEQTVRIHALRLVESWSAAMTEAAPALPRHLRAGRLHEADLDPLRETGARADAYGFRLFDPQGAPVASAWRWRGRTLARLEPAPPVLRDAHGALPPEPGPLPLRSPGVWARLAAGERVVELDAAASMPGGPLRVAEVFLPVHDPAGEVAGYAEVYVDVAAFAARVERVQALAGVALAAAGALAFAGPAFAWLGARRRREQAEARVIRAASLDALTGLPNRAGFAEAAARAARAAARDGARLAVLAVDLDRFRVVNELHGPEMGDEVLRASAAQLRAGLRTEDLLSRVGPDDFAAVLRLADPGDLPAILARLSSHVATPRADAEGRPLTLSASIGACLLPPGETRVEAALRRAEIAQREARAAGPGRICVFAPEMEARVQRRREVETAIREGVAHGRFSLHYQPLVRSRDGTTRGFEALMRLRDAQGRPIPPAEFIPAAEDMDQIGALGAWALHEATSVAAGWPGRMAVSVNLSVAQFRDGRLVDTVRSALAASGLAPRRLELEVTESMLISDSEAVERQLAQLRALGVSIAMDDFGAGYSSLAYLWRFRFDRLKLDRSFVLAFDAHPARARGMIGGIVALGRRLGMKVTAEGIETPVQAAAMAELGCDTLQGYHFGRAMPEADLREVMRWEADADEERAVGPRPPLRDFAASHDPAEAPRPEEPDRRGRRPAEAPDDDPQPALKAARA
;
A
#
# COMPACT_ATOMS: atom_id res chain seq x y z
N MET A 1 30.35 41.98 29.77
CA MET A 1 30.06 41.26 31.03
C MET A 1 28.58 41.26 31.46
N ALA A 2 27.62 41.56 30.57
CA ALA A 2 26.18 41.39 30.85
C ALA A 2 25.58 40.07 30.30
N ASP A 3 26.20 39.45 29.29
CA ASP A 3 25.69 38.21 28.66
C ASP A 3 25.98 36.90 29.42
N ALA A 4 27.00 36.86 30.28
CA ALA A 4 27.33 35.64 31.04
C ALA A 4 26.42 35.39 32.25
N ARG A 5 25.69 36.41 32.75
CA ARG A 5 24.74 36.25 33.88
C ARG A 5 23.33 35.84 33.43
N LEU A 6 22.94 36.10 32.18
CA LEU A 6 21.63 35.72 31.64
C LEU A 6 21.56 34.20 31.30
N ALA A 7 22.68 33.63 30.82
CA ALA A 7 22.79 32.19 30.53
C ALA A 7 22.67 31.30 31.79
N GLY A 8 23.11 31.79 32.96
CA GLY A 8 23.03 31.06 34.24
C GLY A 8 21.64 31.04 34.89
N ILE A 9 20.75 31.97 34.53
CA ILE A 9 19.36 32.02 35.04
C ILE A 9 18.45 31.14 34.19
N ILE A 10 18.62 31.17 32.86
CA ILE A 10 17.87 30.33 31.91
C ILE A 10 18.17 28.83 32.12
N GLY A 11 19.41 28.47 32.49
CA GLY A 11 19.79 27.08 32.82
C GLY A 11 19.24 26.55 34.15
N ARG A 12 18.81 27.40 35.09
CA ARG A 12 18.20 26.97 36.37
C ARG A 12 16.69 26.79 36.28
N LEU A 13 15.99 27.56 35.44
CA LEU A 13 14.55 27.42 35.18
C LEU A 13 14.21 26.19 34.32
N ARG A 14 15.10 25.78 33.41
CA ARG A 14 14.90 24.58 32.57
C ARG A 14 15.04 23.26 33.35
N ARG A 15 15.77 23.26 34.48
CA ARG A 15 15.97 22.10 35.38
C ARG A 15 14.88 21.94 36.45
N SER A 16 14.16 23.01 36.82
CA SER A 16 13.01 22.93 37.74
C SER A 16 11.72 22.48 37.04
N ALA A 17 11.50 22.85 35.78
CA ALA A 17 10.34 22.42 34.99
C ALA A 17 10.37 20.92 34.61
N SER A 18 11.56 20.36 34.37
CA SER A 18 11.76 18.95 33.99
C SER A 18 11.64 17.95 35.17
N ARG A 19 11.76 18.42 36.43
CA ARG A 19 11.49 17.60 37.64
C ARG A 19 10.02 17.54 38.05
N ARG A 20 9.17 18.51 37.68
CA ARG A 20 7.71 18.43 37.93
C ARG A 20 6.97 17.59 36.88
N ALA A 21 7.42 17.60 35.63
CA ALA A 21 6.80 16.81 34.55
C ALA A 21 7.04 15.28 34.66
N ARG A 22 8.09 14.83 35.37
CA ARG A 22 8.36 13.40 35.62
C ARG A 22 7.67 12.80 36.85
N ARG A 23 6.90 13.59 37.62
CA ARG A 23 6.17 13.13 38.83
C ARG A 23 4.66 12.87 38.61
N ALA A 24 4.13 13.09 37.40
CA ALA A 24 2.69 12.96 37.13
C ALA A 24 2.29 11.83 36.16
N ALA A 25 3.25 11.00 35.70
CA ALA A 25 2.95 9.90 34.77
C ALA A 25 3.79 8.65 35.11
N ALA A 26 3.32 7.85 36.05
CA ALA A 26 3.67 6.44 36.18
C ALA A 26 2.45 5.68 36.77
N PRO A 27 2.09 4.50 36.21
CA PRO A 27 0.85 3.79 36.55
C PRO A 27 1.02 3.02 37.87
N ARG A 28 -0.02 3.04 38.73
CA ARG A 28 -0.07 2.18 39.93
C ARG A 28 -0.76 0.84 39.59
N PRO A 29 -0.20 -0.30 40.02
CA PRO A 29 -0.82 -1.61 39.88
C PRO A 29 -1.82 -1.86 41.01
N ALA A 30 -2.94 -2.52 40.70
CA ALA A 30 -3.90 -3.00 41.69
C ALA A 30 -3.77 -4.52 41.84
N ARG A 31 -3.38 -4.99 43.03
CA ARG A 31 -3.64 -6.37 43.48
C ARG A 31 -3.63 -6.49 45.01
N ALA A 32 -4.80 -6.90 45.50
CA ALA A 32 -5.10 -7.91 46.53
C ALA A 32 -4.67 -7.78 48.01
N ALA A 33 -5.69 -8.02 48.85
CA ALA A 33 -5.76 -8.67 50.19
C ALA A 33 -6.23 -7.70 51.30
N ALA A 34 -7.21 -7.98 52.17
CA ALA A 34 -7.84 -9.22 52.67
C ALA A 34 -9.30 -8.88 53.14
N ALA A 35 -10.33 -9.68 52.86
CA ALA A 35 -10.88 -10.79 53.65
C ALA A 35 -11.23 -10.50 55.13
N ALA A 36 -12.52 -10.43 55.47
CA ALA A 36 -13.21 -11.33 56.43
C ALA A 36 -14.65 -10.85 56.74
N LEU A 37 -15.49 -11.81 57.18
CA LEU A 37 -16.90 -11.76 57.64
C LEU A 37 -17.94 -11.95 56.50
N SER A 38 -18.26 -13.19 56.11
CA SER A 38 -19.13 -14.21 56.77
C SER A 38 -20.62 -14.03 56.44
N GLY A 39 -21.24 -15.08 55.87
CA GLY A 39 -22.69 -15.31 56.01
C GLY A 39 -23.48 -15.72 54.76
N ALA A 40 -23.61 -17.03 54.55
CA ALA A 40 -24.81 -17.77 54.10
C ALA A 40 -25.36 -17.64 52.65
N ALA A 41 -25.38 -18.79 51.96
CA ALA A 41 -26.38 -19.18 50.94
C ALA A 41 -27.69 -19.66 51.65
N PRO A 42 -28.84 -19.98 51.00
CA PRO A 42 -29.07 -20.71 49.71
C PRO A 42 -30.12 -19.99 48.81
N GLY A 43 -30.58 -20.41 47.62
CA GLY A 43 -30.61 -21.62 46.79
C GLY A 43 -31.78 -21.48 45.77
N VAL A 44 -32.02 -22.51 44.96
CA VAL A 44 -33.23 -22.79 44.12
C VAL A 44 -33.20 -22.47 42.60
N THR A 45 -32.59 -23.39 41.85
CA THR A 45 -33.10 -24.27 40.76
C THR A 45 -34.17 -23.88 39.71
N ARG A 46 -33.89 -24.32 38.45
CA ARG A 46 -34.75 -24.92 37.37
C ARG A 46 -35.70 -24.00 36.60
N GLY A 47 -36.00 -24.17 35.30
CA GLY A 47 -35.77 -25.20 34.27
C GLY A 47 -36.25 -24.66 32.89
N ALA A 48 -35.61 -25.02 31.78
CA ALA A 48 -36.07 -26.01 30.78
C ALA A 48 -37.31 -25.62 29.93
N ALA A 49 -37.09 -25.52 28.60
CA ALA A 49 -38.09 -25.48 27.51
C ALA A 49 -38.89 -26.80 27.40
N PRO A 50 -40.01 -26.91 26.62
CA PRO A 50 -39.90 -27.31 25.19
C PRO A 50 -41.11 -27.02 24.20
N ARG A 51 -40.78 -27.02 22.88
CA ARG A 51 -41.43 -27.61 21.66
C ARG A 51 -42.94 -27.51 21.27
N GLY A 52 -43.19 -26.89 20.07
CA GLY A 52 -43.94 -27.36 18.85
C GLY A 52 -45.48 -27.56 18.85
N PRO A 53 -46.17 -27.95 17.73
CA PRO A 53 -46.00 -27.68 16.28
C PRO A 53 -47.34 -27.44 15.47
N ASP A 54 -47.24 -27.39 14.12
CA ASP A 54 -48.24 -27.66 13.03
C ASP A 54 -49.35 -26.67 12.61
N ALA A 55 -49.38 -26.31 11.30
CA ALA A 55 -50.44 -26.65 10.31
C ALA A 55 -50.33 -25.83 8.99
N GLY A 56 -50.54 -26.49 7.84
CA GLY A 56 -50.52 -25.91 6.47
C GLY A 56 -51.90 -25.43 5.94
N PRO A 57 -52.22 -25.58 4.63
CA PRO A 57 -52.19 -24.51 3.62
C PRO A 57 -53.52 -24.25 2.87
N ARG A 58 -53.70 -23.10 2.19
CA ARG A 58 -54.24 -22.91 0.79
C ARG A 58 -54.74 -21.49 0.42
N ARG A 59 -54.17 -20.97 -0.69
CA ARG A 59 -54.71 -20.30 -1.91
C ARG A 59 -55.81 -19.20 -1.87
N GLY A 60 -55.54 -18.11 -2.64
CA GLY A 60 -56.51 -17.30 -3.41
C GLY A 60 -56.28 -15.78 -3.29
N ALA A 61 -55.34 -15.14 -4.01
CA ALA A 61 -55.42 -14.60 -5.39
C ALA A 61 -55.91 -13.13 -5.51
N ARG A 62 -55.01 -12.31 -6.07
CA ARG A 62 -55.16 -10.99 -6.76
C ARG A 62 -55.26 -9.73 -5.90
N ASP A 63 -54.15 -8.96 -5.87
CA ASP A 63 -54.07 -7.62 -6.51
C ASP A 63 -52.63 -7.05 -6.50
N ALA A 64 -52.30 -6.35 -7.58
CA ALA A 64 -51.18 -5.40 -7.81
C ALA A 64 -49.73 -5.90 -8.10
N PRO A 65 -49.04 -5.30 -9.10
CA PRO A 65 -47.72 -5.71 -9.63
C PRO A 65 -46.52 -5.24 -8.77
N PRO A 66 -45.32 -5.83 -8.97
CA PRO A 66 -44.19 -5.66 -8.08
C PRO A 66 -43.49 -4.30 -8.28
N ALA A 67 -43.19 -3.65 -7.15
CA ALA A 67 -42.32 -2.49 -7.08
C ALA A 67 -40.90 -2.86 -7.53
N GLY A 68 -40.55 -2.43 -8.74
CA GLY A 68 -39.18 -2.38 -9.22
C GLY A 68 -38.44 -1.16 -8.68
N ALA A 69 -37.12 -1.33 -8.59
CA ALA A 69 -36.11 -0.28 -8.65
C ALA A 69 -36.11 0.78 -7.52
N ALA A 70 -35.56 0.43 -6.36
CA ALA A 70 -34.84 1.42 -5.57
C ALA A 70 -33.51 1.73 -6.29
N ALA A 71 -33.57 2.71 -7.18
CA ALA A 71 -32.39 3.34 -7.76
C ALA A 71 -31.51 3.90 -6.64
N GLU A 72 -30.27 3.45 -6.59
CA GLU A 72 -29.21 4.11 -5.82
C GLU A 72 -29.01 5.53 -6.36
N ALA A 73 -29.63 6.50 -5.70
CA ALA A 73 -29.36 7.92 -5.89
C ALA A 73 -27.96 8.26 -5.34
N PRO A 74 -27.23 9.22 -5.94
CA PRO A 74 -25.79 9.31 -5.81
C PRO A 74 -25.38 9.83 -4.43
N ALA A 75 -24.52 9.06 -3.75
CA ALA A 75 -23.83 9.44 -2.51
C ALA A 75 -22.83 10.63 -2.66
N GLY A 76 -22.96 11.43 -3.72
CA GLY A 76 -22.12 12.59 -4.04
C GLY A 76 -22.69 13.95 -3.60
N LEU A 77 -24.01 14.11 -3.48
CA LEU A 77 -24.63 15.40 -3.16
C LEU A 77 -24.70 15.70 -1.65
N GLY A 78 -24.83 14.68 -0.81
CA GLY A 78 -24.86 14.84 0.66
C GLY A 78 -23.53 15.32 1.27
N ARG A 79 -22.39 15.00 0.63
CA ARG A 79 -21.06 15.41 1.11
C ARG A 79 -20.66 16.82 0.69
N MET A 80 -21.25 17.38 -0.38
CA MET A 80 -21.07 18.80 -0.73
C MET A 80 -22.02 19.71 0.06
N ALA A 81 -23.25 19.27 0.33
CA ALA A 81 -24.22 20.04 1.11
C ALA A 81 -23.80 20.27 2.58
N GLY A 82 -23.02 19.35 3.17
CA GLY A 82 -22.46 19.52 4.53
C GLY A 82 -21.28 20.50 4.61
N ARG A 83 -20.63 20.82 3.48
CA ARG A 83 -19.36 21.61 3.46
C ARG A 83 -19.56 23.12 3.51
N LEU A 84 -20.75 23.61 3.15
CA LEU A 84 -21.11 25.04 3.16
C LEU A 84 -21.89 25.46 4.42
N ARG A 85 -22.40 24.50 5.21
CA ARG A 85 -23.28 24.80 6.36
C ARG A 85 -22.55 25.38 7.57
N ALA A 86 -21.36 24.90 7.90
CA ALA A 86 -20.65 25.33 9.11
C ALA A 86 -20.26 26.82 9.13
N PRO A 87 -19.64 27.41 8.09
CA PRO A 87 -19.28 28.84 8.12
C PRO A 87 -20.53 29.74 8.07
N VAL A 88 -21.58 29.32 7.37
CA VAL A 88 -22.86 30.03 7.32
C VAL A 88 -23.55 30.01 8.69
N LEU A 89 -23.57 28.87 9.38
CA LEU A 89 -24.13 28.75 10.74
C LEU A 89 -23.38 29.61 11.76
N VAL A 90 -22.05 29.70 11.67
CA VAL A 90 -21.24 30.57 12.54
C VAL A 90 -21.53 32.05 12.25
N ALA A 91 -21.65 32.44 10.98
CA ALA A 91 -21.98 33.81 10.62
C ALA A 91 -23.40 34.21 11.08
N VAL A 92 -24.38 33.32 10.90
CA VAL A 92 -25.76 33.52 11.38
C VAL A 92 -25.81 33.60 12.91
N GLY A 93 -25.08 32.74 13.61
CA GLY A 93 -24.99 32.77 15.07
C GLY A 93 -24.38 34.07 15.60
N ALA A 94 -23.32 34.58 14.97
CA ALA A 94 -22.71 35.85 15.33
C ALA A 94 -23.65 37.04 15.09
N LEU A 95 -24.41 37.03 13.98
CA LEU A 95 -25.39 38.06 13.67
C LEU A 95 -26.55 38.08 14.68
N LEU A 96 -27.10 36.91 15.01
CA LEU A 96 -28.17 36.79 16.00
C LEU A 96 -27.72 37.24 17.40
N LEU A 97 -26.48 36.91 17.80
CA LEU A 97 -25.92 37.39 19.06
C LEU A 97 -25.77 38.91 19.07
N ALA A 98 -25.27 39.51 17.99
CA ALA A 98 -25.11 40.96 17.87
C ALA A 98 -26.47 41.70 17.96
N LEU A 99 -27.49 41.18 17.27
CA LEU A 99 -28.86 41.71 17.35
C LEU A 99 -29.44 41.57 18.76
N GLY A 100 -29.24 40.42 19.41
CA GLY A 100 -29.70 40.17 20.79
C GLY A 100 -29.05 41.10 21.81
N VAL A 101 -27.73 41.32 21.72
CA VAL A 101 -27.01 42.26 22.58
C VAL A 101 -27.50 43.69 22.35
N GLY A 102 -27.72 44.10 21.10
CA GLY A 102 -28.26 45.42 20.77
C GLY A 102 -29.64 45.67 21.39
N ALA A 103 -30.56 44.71 21.26
CA ALA A 103 -31.90 44.80 21.85
C ALA A 103 -31.86 44.85 23.39
N ALA A 104 -31.02 44.02 24.02
CA ALA A 104 -30.85 44.01 25.47
C ALA A 104 -30.26 45.32 26.00
N MET A 105 -29.31 45.93 25.28
CA MET A 105 -28.75 47.24 25.63
C MET A 105 -29.80 48.34 25.49
N ALA A 106 -30.56 48.37 24.39
CA ALA A 106 -31.64 49.36 24.22
C ALA A 106 -32.67 49.29 25.35
N TRP A 107 -33.10 48.07 25.71
CA TRP A 107 -34.01 47.86 26.84
C TRP A 107 -33.41 48.32 28.18
N SER A 108 -32.15 47.98 28.45
CA SER A 108 -31.43 48.41 29.65
C SER A 108 -31.30 49.95 29.74
N SER A 109 -31.10 50.64 28.61
CA SER A 109 -31.01 52.10 28.54
C SER A 109 -32.30 52.72 29.02
N GLU A 110 -33.41 52.25 28.46
CA GLU A 110 -34.73 52.75 28.76
C GLU A 110 -35.09 52.53 30.23
N GLN A 111 -34.80 51.34 30.79
CA GLN A 111 -35.02 51.07 32.21
C GLN A 111 -34.17 51.96 33.12
N THR A 112 -32.92 52.21 32.76
CA THR A 112 -32.02 53.08 33.53
C THR A 112 -32.53 54.52 33.57
N VAL A 113 -33.05 55.02 32.44
CA VAL A 113 -33.67 56.35 32.36
C VAL A 113 -34.96 56.41 33.19
N ARG A 114 -35.81 55.37 33.14
CA ARG A 114 -37.02 55.28 33.97
C ARG A 114 -36.70 55.32 35.47
N ILE A 115 -35.71 54.56 35.92
CA ILE A 115 -35.27 54.55 37.32
C ILE A 115 -34.74 55.92 37.75
N HIS A 116 -34.00 56.61 36.87
CA HIS A 116 -33.50 57.95 37.18
C HIS A 116 -34.64 58.98 37.28
N ALA A 117 -35.61 58.92 36.37
CA ALA A 117 -36.80 59.76 36.42
C ALA A 117 -37.58 59.59 37.74
N LEU A 118 -37.78 58.34 38.19
CA LEU A 118 -38.42 58.07 39.49
C LEU A 118 -37.68 58.72 40.65
N ARG A 119 -36.34 58.63 40.69
CA ARG A 119 -35.54 59.25 41.76
C ARG A 119 -35.64 60.77 41.76
N LEU A 120 -35.62 61.40 40.59
CA LEU A 120 -35.79 62.86 40.48
C LEU A 120 -37.15 63.28 41.02
N VAL A 121 -38.20 62.52 40.69
CA VAL A 121 -39.56 62.81 41.16
C VAL A 121 -39.77 62.49 42.63
N GLU A 122 -39.12 61.46 43.18
CA GLU A 122 -39.08 61.24 44.64
C GLU A 122 -38.45 62.43 45.35
N SER A 123 -37.32 62.94 44.84
CA SER A 123 -36.65 64.11 45.42
C SER A 123 -37.53 65.37 45.33
N TRP A 124 -38.23 65.54 44.20
CA TRP A 124 -39.20 66.62 44.01
C TRP A 124 -40.39 66.47 44.97
N SER A 125 -40.95 65.27 45.11
CA SER A 125 -42.10 64.99 45.97
C SER A 125 -41.76 65.23 47.45
N ALA A 126 -40.57 64.83 47.88
CA ALA A 126 -40.07 65.11 49.22
C ALA A 126 -39.93 66.62 49.46
N ALA A 127 -39.29 67.35 48.53
CA ALA A 127 -39.14 68.79 48.60
C ALA A 127 -40.50 69.53 48.58
N MET A 128 -41.46 69.01 47.82
CA MET A 128 -42.82 69.56 47.73
C MET A 128 -43.59 69.36 49.03
N THR A 129 -43.48 68.17 49.64
CA THR A 129 -44.13 67.87 50.92
C THR A 129 -43.53 68.70 52.06
N GLU A 130 -42.22 68.97 52.02
CA GLU A 130 -41.53 69.85 52.96
C GLU A 130 -41.95 71.32 52.79
N ALA A 131 -42.01 71.81 51.55
CA ALA A 131 -42.38 73.20 51.26
C ALA A 131 -43.86 73.51 51.52
N ALA A 132 -44.75 72.52 51.34
CA ALA A 132 -46.20 72.69 51.43
C ALA A 132 -46.87 71.60 52.31
N PRO A 133 -46.65 71.59 53.64
CA PRO A 133 -47.16 70.53 54.52
C PRO A 133 -48.70 70.50 54.64
N ALA A 134 -49.40 71.58 54.27
CA ALA A 134 -50.86 71.63 54.24
C ALA A 134 -51.46 71.05 52.93
N LEU A 135 -50.64 70.84 51.90
CA LEU A 135 -51.08 70.48 50.56
C LEU A 135 -51.91 69.18 50.52
N PRO A 136 -51.55 68.07 51.20
CA PRO A 136 -52.37 66.85 51.15
C PRO A 136 -53.80 67.07 51.67
N ARG A 137 -53.96 67.92 52.70
CA ARG A 137 -55.30 68.26 53.22
C ARG A 137 -56.12 69.07 52.21
N HIS A 138 -55.48 70.03 51.53
CA HIS A 138 -56.16 70.88 50.54
C HIS A 138 -56.50 70.12 49.25
N LEU A 139 -55.62 69.18 48.82
CA LEU A 139 -55.88 68.27 47.70
C LEU A 139 -57.09 67.38 47.96
N ARG A 140 -57.19 66.78 49.16
CA ARG A 140 -58.33 65.92 49.52
C ARG A 140 -59.65 66.67 49.60
N ALA A 141 -59.61 67.95 49.97
CA ALA A 141 -60.78 68.82 50.00
C ALA A 141 -61.18 69.36 48.61
N GLY A 142 -60.38 69.10 47.57
CA GLY A 142 -60.60 69.60 46.22
C GLY A 142 -60.53 71.14 46.11
N ARG A 143 -59.89 71.82 47.07
CA ARG A 143 -59.82 73.28 47.14
C ARG A 143 -58.44 73.75 47.58
N LEU A 144 -57.64 74.13 46.60
CA LEU A 144 -56.39 74.87 46.82
C LEU A 144 -56.66 76.38 46.84
N HIS A 145 -55.89 77.11 47.64
CA HIS A 145 -55.96 78.57 47.73
C HIS A 145 -54.71 79.21 47.07
N GLU A 146 -54.79 80.49 46.71
CA GLU A 146 -53.66 81.23 46.11
C GLU A 146 -52.38 81.15 46.96
N ALA A 147 -52.51 81.11 48.29
CA ALA A 147 -51.41 80.97 49.24
C ALA A 147 -50.68 79.61 49.16
N ASP A 148 -51.34 78.58 48.63
CA ASP A 148 -50.72 77.26 48.40
C ASP A 148 -49.85 77.24 47.13
N LEU A 149 -49.98 78.24 46.25
CA LEU A 149 -49.22 78.30 44.99
C LEU A 149 -47.78 78.80 45.16
N ASP A 150 -47.48 79.59 46.19
CA ASP A 150 -46.13 80.15 46.38
C ASP A 150 -45.08 79.06 46.68
N PRO A 151 -45.32 78.10 47.60
CA PRO A 151 -44.44 76.94 47.77
C PRO A 151 -44.28 76.08 46.51
N LEU A 152 -45.34 75.99 45.70
CA LEU A 152 -45.35 75.24 44.43
C LEU A 152 -44.47 75.93 43.37
N ARG A 153 -44.43 77.27 43.34
CA ARG A 153 -43.54 78.07 42.46
C ARG A 153 -42.07 77.87 42.82
N GLU A 154 -41.75 77.82 44.10
CA GLU A 154 -40.38 77.62 44.60
C GLU A 154 -39.89 76.18 44.40
N THR A 155 -40.74 75.17 44.64
CA THR A 155 -40.34 73.76 44.54
C THR A 155 -40.09 73.33 43.09
N GLY A 156 -40.86 73.84 42.13
CA GLY A 156 -40.62 73.60 40.71
C GLY A 156 -39.23 74.07 40.24
N ALA A 157 -38.62 75.03 40.93
CA ALA A 157 -37.29 75.52 40.59
C ALA A 157 -36.14 74.64 41.14
N ARG A 158 -36.38 73.77 42.13
CA ARG A 158 -35.33 73.05 42.88
C ARG A 158 -35.04 71.60 42.44
N ALA A 159 -35.86 70.97 41.60
CA ALA A 159 -35.77 69.51 41.38
C ALA A 159 -35.81 69.04 39.92
N ASP A 160 -35.29 69.84 38.97
CA ASP A 160 -35.22 69.52 37.52
C ASP A 160 -36.58 69.14 36.86
N ALA A 161 -37.69 69.42 37.56
CA ALA A 161 -39.03 69.31 37.03
C ALA A 161 -39.30 70.47 36.05
N TYR A 162 -39.69 70.14 34.83
CA TYR A 162 -40.10 71.10 33.81
C TYR A 162 -41.52 71.63 34.10
N GLY A 163 -42.39 70.80 34.66
CA GLY A 163 -43.73 71.18 35.09
C GLY A 163 -44.44 70.04 35.79
N PHE A 164 -45.57 70.33 36.42
CA PHE A 164 -46.42 69.33 37.03
C PHE A 164 -47.89 69.76 37.06
N ARG A 165 -48.78 68.77 37.19
CA ARG A 165 -50.20 68.94 37.47
C ARG A 165 -50.56 68.16 38.72
N LEU A 166 -51.43 68.75 39.54
CA LEU A 166 -51.99 68.13 40.73
C LEU A 166 -53.45 67.81 40.47
N PHE A 167 -53.87 66.66 40.97
CA PHE A 167 -55.22 66.14 40.86
C PHE A 167 -55.77 65.79 42.24
N ASP A 168 -57.07 65.99 42.43
CA ASP A 168 -57.78 65.50 43.60
C ASP A 168 -57.90 63.95 43.59
N PRO A 169 -58.41 63.32 44.66
CA PRO A 169 -58.61 61.86 44.70
C PRO A 169 -59.55 61.33 43.62
N GLN A 170 -60.42 62.17 43.04
CA GLN A 170 -61.36 61.84 41.97
C GLN A 170 -60.75 62.01 40.57
N GLY A 171 -59.50 62.50 40.48
CA GLY A 171 -58.79 62.71 39.22
C GLY A 171 -59.11 64.03 38.52
N ALA A 172 -59.76 64.99 39.20
CA ALA A 172 -59.97 66.32 38.65
C ALA A 172 -58.71 67.19 38.87
N PRO A 173 -58.26 67.95 37.85
CA PRO A 173 -57.10 68.82 37.98
C PRO A 173 -57.44 69.97 38.93
N VAL A 174 -56.56 70.24 39.89
CA VAL A 174 -56.74 71.28 40.92
C VAL A 174 -55.68 72.38 40.86
N ALA A 175 -54.48 72.07 40.38
CA ALA A 175 -53.43 73.05 40.14
C ALA A 175 -52.44 72.57 39.09
N SER A 176 -51.79 73.50 38.40
CA SER A 176 -50.69 73.19 37.49
C SER A 176 -49.57 74.22 37.60
N ALA A 177 -48.33 73.78 37.38
CA ALA A 177 -47.16 74.64 37.37
C ALA A 177 -46.19 74.26 36.25
N TRP A 178 -45.68 75.26 35.54
CA TRP A 178 -44.82 75.07 34.37
C TRP A 178 -43.63 76.03 34.38
N ARG A 179 -42.48 75.55 33.94
CA ARG A 179 -41.27 76.38 33.77
C ARG A 179 -41.24 76.97 32.37
N TRP A 180 -41.21 78.30 32.27
CA TRP A 180 -41.13 79.04 31.01
C TRP A 180 -40.12 80.18 31.13
N ARG A 181 -39.15 80.24 30.21
CA ARG A 181 -38.10 81.29 30.16
C ARG A 181 -37.43 81.57 31.51
N GLY A 182 -37.17 80.51 32.29
CA GLY A 182 -36.49 80.60 33.59
C GLY A 182 -37.38 81.00 34.78
N ARG A 183 -38.70 81.14 34.60
CA ARG A 183 -39.67 81.40 35.67
C ARG A 183 -40.65 80.22 35.82
N THR A 184 -41.06 79.93 37.04
CA THR A 184 -42.13 78.96 37.33
C THR A 184 -43.46 79.70 37.39
N LEU A 185 -44.40 79.33 36.51
CA LEU A 185 -45.75 79.85 36.48
C LEU A 185 -46.68 78.81 37.10
N ALA A 186 -47.37 79.13 38.19
CA ALA A 186 -48.31 78.23 38.87
C ALA A 186 -49.71 78.86 38.94
N ARG A 187 -50.74 78.02 38.75
CA ARG A 187 -52.16 78.41 38.71
C ARG A 187 -53.08 77.33 39.31
N LEU A 188 -54.27 77.74 39.74
CA LEU A 188 -55.37 76.85 40.13
C LEU A 188 -56.17 76.39 38.89
N GLU A 189 -56.73 75.19 38.94
CA GLU A 189 -57.56 74.59 37.88
C GLU A 189 -59.01 74.35 38.37
N PRO A 190 -60.03 74.44 37.50
CA PRO A 190 -59.95 74.83 36.08
C PRO A 190 -59.74 76.34 35.91
N ALA A 191 -58.70 76.73 35.16
CA ALA A 191 -58.48 78.12 34.81
C ALA A 191 -59.41 78.55 33.64
N PRO A 192 -60.02 79.74 33.66
CA PRO A 192 -60.71 80.28 32.48
C PRO A 192 -59.70 80.45 31.31
N PRO A 193 -60.13 80.40 30.04
CA PRO A 193 -59.24 80.59 28.90
C PRO A 193 -58.68 82.02 28.92
N VAL A 194 -57.42 82.18 29.35
CA VAL A 194 -56.79 83.50 29.43
C VAL A 194 -56.28 83.91 28.04
N LEU A 195 -56.83 85.02 27.52
CA LEU A 195 -56.30 85.77 26.37
C LEU A 195 -55.14 86.67 26.83
N ARG A 196 -53.94 86.42 26.28
CA ARG A 196 -52.71 87.27 26.20
C ARG A 196 -52.48 88.35 27.28
N ASP A 197 -51.29 88.35 27.88
CA ASP A 197 -50.75 89.48 28.65
C ASP A 197 -49.88 90.44 27.81
N ALA A 198 -49.50 91.58 28.42
CA ALA A 198 -48.86 92.74 27.79
C ALA A 198 -47.44 92.52 27.22
N HIS A 199 -46.87 91.32 27.33
CA HIS A 199 -45.50 91.02 26.89
C HIS A 199 -45.38 89.92 25.82
N GLY A 200 -46.52 89.48 25.26
CA GLY A 200 -46.55 88.56 24.12
C GLY A 200 -46.39 87.08 24.51
N ALA A 201 -47.33 86.27 24.01
CA ALA A 201 -47.45 84.81 24.08
C ALA A 201 -47.00 84.14 25.41
N LEU A 202 -47.99 83.89 26.29
CA LEU A 202 -47.91 82.82 27.29
C LEU A 202 -47.57 81.48 26.60
N PRO A 203 -46.89 80.53 27.29
CA PRO A 203 -46.59 79.22 26.72
C PRO A 203 -47.88 78.60 26.18
N PRO A 204 -47.89 78.03 24.96
CA PRO A 204 -48.97 77.14 24.58
C PRO A 204 -49.01 76.05 25.65
N GLU A 205 -50.16 75.85 26.28
CA GLU A 205 -50.33 74.64 27.08
C GLU A 205 -49.95 73.45 26.19
N PRO A 206 -49.26 72.43 26.71
CA PRO A 206 -49.41 71.13 26.10
C PRO A 206 -50.91 70.87 26.13
N GLY A 207 -51.56 70.99 24.96
CA GLY A 207 -53.00 70.82 24.80
C GLY A 207 -53.41 69.53 25.49
N PRO A 208 -54.65 69.41 26.00
CA PRO A 208 -55.05 68.30 26.84
C PRO A 208 -54.59 66.99 26.20
N LEU A 209 -53.51 66.42 26.74
CA LEU A 209 -53.06 65.12 26.30
C LEU A 209 -54.19 64.21 26.76
N PRO A 210 -54.93 63.56 25.84
CA PRO A 210 -56.08 62.74 26.21
C PRO A 210 -55.59 61.75 27.25
N LEU A 211 -56.29 61.65 28.39
CA LEU A 211 -56.06 60.68 29.48
C LEU A 211 -55.44 59.40 28.92
N ARG A 212 -54.10 59.32 28.93
CA ARG A 212 -53.41 58.26 28.20
C ARG A 212 -53.56 56.98 29.00
N SER A 213 -54.15 56.00 28.31
CA SER A 213 -54.49 54.64 28.71
C SER A 213 -55.31 54.50 30.02
N PRO A 214 -56.51 53.87 29.98
CA PRO A 214 -57.29 53.54 31.18
C PRO A 214 -56.51 52.77 32.27
N GLY A 215 -55.37 52.18 31.93
CA GLY A 215 -54.51 51.44 32.85
C GLY A 215 -53.67 52.29 33.80
N VAL A 216 -53.36 53.57 33.49
CA VAL A 216 -52.53 54.42 34.37
C VAL A 216 -53.26 54.70 35.68
N TRP A 217 -54.50 55.16 35.62
CA TRP A 217 -55.31 55.45 36.80
C TRP A 217 -55.60 54.21 37.65
N ALA A 218 -55.85 53.05 37.03
CA ALA A 218 -56.04 51.81 37.76
C ALA A 218 -54.80 51.40 38.58
N ARG A 219 -53.60 51.63 38.02
CA ARG A 219 -52.32 51.33 38.70
C ARG A 219 -51.99 52.37 39.77
N LEU A 220 -52.26 53.66 39.50
CA LEU A 220 -52.12 54.73 40.49
C LEU A 220 -53.07 54.55 41.69
N ALA A 221 -54.33 54.14 41.43
CA ALA A 221 -55.30 53.83 42.47
C ALA A 221 -54.88 52.61 43.32
N ALA A 222 -54.08 51.71 42.76
CA ALA A 222 -53.44 50.61 43.49
C ALA A 222 -52.16 51.05 44.25
N GLY A 223 -51.81 52.34 44.23
CA GLY A 223 -50.62 52.89 44.88
C GLY A 223 -49.32 52.72 44.07
N GLU A 224 -49.39 52.19 42.84
CA GLU A 224 -48.21 52.09 41.98
C GLU A 224 -47.77 53.46 41.45
N ARG A 225 -46.48 53.59 41.14
CA ARG A 225 -45.93 54.75 40.44
C ARG A 225 -45.77 54.40 38.97
N VAL A 226 -46.19 55.28 38.08
CA VAL A 226 -46.16 55.02 36.63
C VAL A 226 -45.22 56.03 35.97
N VAL A 227 -44.32 55.53 35.12
CA VAL A 227 -43.43 56.37 34.30
C VAL A 227 -43.67 56.08 32.84
N GLU A 228 -44.02 57.11 32.08
CA GLU A 228 -44.06 57.10 30.63
C GLU A 228 -42.92 57.98 30.10
N LEU A 229 -42.15 57.44 29.16
CA LEU A 229 -41.04 58.18 28.52
C LEU A 229 -41.53 58.70 27.17
N ASP A 230 -41.73 60.01 27.08
CA ASP A 230 -42.30 60.63 25.89
C ASP A 230 -41.26 61.48 25.13
N ALA A 231 -41.37 61.43 23.81
CA ALA A 231 -40.66 62.35 22.93
C ALA A 231 -41.32 63.73 23.08
N ALA A 232 -40.53 64.78 23.33
CA ALA A 232 -41.02 66.09 23.71
C ALA A 232 -41.74 66.89 22.60
N ALA A 233 -42.18 66.24 21.53
CA ALA A 233 -42.78 66.86 20.36
C ALA A 233 -44.03 67.70 20.69
N SER A 234 -44.64 67.50 21.85
CA SER A 234 -45.82 68.24 22.32
C SER A 234 -45.50 69.38 23.32
N MET A 235 -44.23 69.59 23.68
CA MET A 235 -43.83 70.58 24.71
C MET A 235 -43.17 71.81 24.07
N PRO A 236 -43.88 72.94 23.94
CA PRO A 236 -43.34 74.14 23.32
C PRO A 236 -42.20 74.72 24.16
N GLY A 237 -41.03 74.93 23.53
CA GLY A 237 -39.84 75.48 24.20
C GLY A 237 -39.23 74.58 25.29
N GLY A 238 -39.70 73.33 25.40
CA GLY A 238 -39.31 72.38 26.45
C GLY A 238 -38.08 71.54 26.12
N PRO A 239 -37.65 70.69 27.06
CA PRO A 239 -36.53 69.76 26.88
C PRO A 239 -36.78 68.80 25.73
N LEU A 240 -35.72 68.28 25.09
CA LEU A 240 -35.85 67.39 23.91
C LEU A 240 -36.44 66.01 24.24
N ARG A 241 -36.39 65.59 25.50
CA ARG A 241 -36.93 64.31 25.98
C ARG A 241 -37.37 64.44 27.44
N VAL A 242 -38.60 64.02 27.72
CA VAL A 242 -39.22 64.14 29.04
C VAL A 242 -39.64 62.79 29.57
N ALA A 243 -39.50 62.60 30.87
CA ALA A 243 -40.18 61.54 31.59
C ALA A 243 -41.42 62.13 32.26
N GLU A 244 -42.57 61.56 31.93
CA GLU A 244 -43.82 61.84 32.59
C GLU A 244 -44.00 60.81 33.72
N VAL A 245 -44.09 61.30 34.95
CA VAL A 245 -44.14 60.47 36.14
C VAL A 245 -45.40 60.78 36.90
N PHE A 246 -46.21 59.75 37.11
CA PHE A 246 -47.41 59.82 37.92
C PHE A 246 -47.15 59.21 39.29
N LEU A 247 -47.48 59.95 40.35
CA LEU A 247 -47.36 59.48 41.73
C LEU A 247 -48.59 59.82 42.58
N PRO A 248 -48.98 58.92 43.51
CA PRO A 248 -49.90 59.26 44.57
C PRO A 248 -49.25 60.20 45.59
N VAL A 249 -49.97 61.26 45.96
CA VAL A 249 -49.64 62.13 47.08
C VAL A 249 -50.34 61.59 48.31
N HIS A 250 -49.60 61.28 49.37
CA HIS A 250 -50.16 60.70 50.59
C HIS A 250 -50.36 61.77 51.67
N ASP A 251 -51.36 61.57 52.51
CA ASP A 251 -51.50 62.32 53.76
C ASP A 251 -50.56 61.77 54.86
N PRO A 252 -50.46 62.43 56.02
CA PRO A 252 -49.66 61.93 57.15
C PRO A 252 -50.12 60.58 57.73
N ALA A 253 -51.33 60.11 57.39
CA ALA A 253 -51.85 58.81 57.80
C ALA A 253 -51.51 57.70 56.78
N GLY A 254 -50.90 58.05 55.63
CA GLY A 254 -50.50 57.12 54.59
C GLY A 254 -51.58 56.85 53.54
N GLU A 255 -52.71 57.55 53.57
CA GLU A 255 -53.79 57.42 52.60
C GLU A 255 -53.58 58.35 51.40
N VAL A 256 -54.04 57.94 50.21
CA VAL A 256 -53.93 58.76 48.99
C VAL A 256 -54.82 59.99 49.11
N ALA A 257 -54.18 61.16 49.12
CA ALA A 257 -54.80 62.48 49.23
C ALA A 257 -55.03 63.16 47.88
N GLY A 258 -54.37 62.67 46.83
CA GLY A 258 -54.45 63.16 45.46
C GLY A 258 -53.35 62.54 44.60
N TYR A 259 -53.19 63.02 43.37
CA TYR A 259 -52.17 62.54 42.44
C TYR A 259 -51.36 63.69 41.87
N ALA A 260 -50.08 63.46 41.58
CA ALA A 260 -49.24 64.40 40.86
C ALA A 260 -48.74 63.76 39.57
N GLU A 261 -48.83 64.52 38.48
CA GLU A 261 -48.24 64.25 37.17
C GLU A 261 -47.07 65.21 37.02
N VAL A 262 -45.85 64.68 36.92
CA VAL A 262 -44.62 65.48 36.93
C VAL A 262 -43.83 65.20 35.67
N TYR A 263 -43.44 66.28 34.99
CA TYR A 263 -42.62 66.25 33.78
C TYR A 263 -41.18 66.57 34.15
N VAL A 264 -40.25 65.64 33.91
CA VAL A 264 -38.84 65.80 34.26
C VAL A 264 -37.97 65.78 33.01
N ASP A 265 -37.03 66.72 32.92
CA ASP A 265 -36.03 66.72 31.85
C ASP A 265 -35.03 65.59 32.08
N VAL A 266 -35.07 64.59 31.20
CA VAL A 266 -34.15 63.46 31.22
C VAL A 266 -33.23 63.45 30.00
N ALA A 267 -33.23 64.49 29.16
CA ALA A 267 -32.54 64.50 27.88
C ALA A 267 -31.02 64.32 28.04
N ALA A 268 -30.40 65.07 28.94
CA ALA A 268 -28.95 65.01 29.17
C ALA A 268 -28.50 63.66 29.77
N PHE A 269 -29.31 63.08 30.65
CA PHE A 269 -29.05 61.78 31.27
C PHE A 269 -29.26 60.64 30.27
N ALA A 270 -30.37 60.64 29.54
CA ALA A 270 -30.68 59.66 28.51
C ALA A 270 -29.58 59.61 27.45
N ALA A 271 -29.14 60.75 26.92
CA ALA A 271 -28.06 60.81 25.94
C ALA A 271 -26.71 60.30 26.50
N ARG A 272 -26.48 60.38 27.81
CA ARG A 272 -25.27 59.83 28.45
C ARG A 272 -25.37 58.32 28.59
N VAL A 273 -26.50 57.80 29.08
CA VAL A 273 -26.75 56.36 29.21
C VAL A 273 -26.71 55.68 27.86
N GLU A 274 -27.39 56.24 26.85
CA GLU A 274 -27.40 55.70 25.48
C GLU A 274 -25.99 55.61 24.89
N ARG A 275 -25.15 56.64 25.08
CA ARG A 275 -23.75 56.61 24.61
C ARG A 275 -22.93 55.54 25.30
N VAL A 276 -23.02 55.45 26.64
CA VAL A 276 -22.26 54.45 27.41
C VAL A 276 -22.69 53.03 27.03
N GLN A 277 -23.98 52.79 26.89
CA GLN A 277 -24.50 51.47 26.55
C GLN A 277 -24.30 51.11 25.07
N ALA A 278 -24.32 52.07 24.16
CA ALA A 278 -23.94 51.85 22.77
C ALA A 278 -22.47 51.39 22.67
N LEU A 279 -21.55 52.06 23.38
CA LEU A 279 -20.14 51.65 23.44
C LEU A 279 -19.97 50.25 24.07
N ALA A 280 -20.68 49.96 25.16
CA ALA A 280 -20.66 48.64 25.79
C ALA A 280 -21.21 47.56 24.84
N GLY A 281 -22.30 47.84 24.12
CA GLY A 281 -22.89 46.95 23.13
C GLY A 281 -21.94 46.64 21.97
N VAL A 282 -21.26 47.66 21.43
CA VAL A 282 -20.23 47.48 20.40
C VAL A 282 -19.06 46.64 20.91
N ALA A 283 -18.58 46.89 22.14
CA ALA A 283 -17.50 46.12 22.74
C ALA A 283 -17.88 44.63 22.93
N LEU A 284 -19.10 44.36 23.41
CA LEU A 284 -19.63 43.00 23.58
C LEU A 284 -19.82 42.29 22.23
N ALA A 285 -20.33 42.99 21.21
CA ALA A 285 -20.47 42.43 19.86
C ALA A 285 -19.09 42.10 19.25
N ALA A 286 -18.10 42.98 19.42
CA ALA A 286 -16.73 42.76 18.97
C ALA A 286 -16.06 41.57 19.69
N ALA A 287 -16.24 41.46 21.02
CA ALA A 287 -15.75 40.32 21.80
C ALA A 287 -16.40 39.00 21.35
N GLY A 288 -17.71 39.01 21.11
CA GLY A 288 -18.43 37.87 20.54
C GLY A 288 -17.88 37.48 19.17
N ALA A 289 -17.75 38.43 18.25
CA ALA A 289 -17.20 38.19 16.91
C ALA A 289 -15.79 37.58 16.97
N LEU A 290 -14.91 38.06 17.85
CA LEU A 290 -13.57 37.50 18.06
C LEU A 290 -13.62 36.06 18.61
N ALA A 291 -14.51 35.78 19.55
CA ALA A 291 -14.69 34.44 20.13
C ALA A 291 -15.17 33.40 19.09
N PHE A 292 -15.92 33.82 18.07
CA PHE A 292 -16.34 32.94 16.96
C PHE A 292 -15.32 32.87 15.82
N ALA A 293 -14.65 33.97 15.48
CA ALA A 293 -13.70 34.03 14.39
C ALA A 293 -12.44 33.18 14.65
N GLY A 294 -11.87 33.25 15.86
CA GLY A 294 -10.65 32.51 16.21
C GLY A 294 -10.76 30.98 15.98
N PRO A 295 -11.76 30.30 16.56
CA PRO A 295 -12.01 28.88 16.33
C PRO A 295 -12.32 28.54 14.86
N ALA A 296 -13.06 29.39 14.15
CA ALA A 296 -13.38 29.18 12.74
C ALA A 296 -12.13 29.23 11.84
N PHE A 297 -11.24 30.20 12.06
CA PHE A 297 -9.95 30.29 11.37
C PHE A 297 -9.03 29.12 11.72
N ALA A 298 -8.99 28.70 12.99
CA ALA A 298 -8.23 27.53 13.42
C ALA A 298 -8.75 26.24 12.75
N TRP A 299 -10.07 26.06 12.64
CA TRP A 299 -10.70 24.94 11.96
C TRP A 299 -10.40 24.92 10.45
N LEU A 300 -10.49 26.07 9.77
CA LEU A 300 -10.12 26.20 8.36
C LEU A 300 -8.64 25.85 8.12
N GLY A 301 -7.75 26.32 9.00
CA GLY A 301 -6.33 26.00 8.94
C GLY A 301 -6.03 24.52 9.20
N ALA A 302 -6.70 23.91 10.18
CA ALA A 302 -6.57 22.48 10.49
C ALA A 302 -7.09 21.60 9.35
N ARG A 303 -8.18 22.01 8.70
CA ARG A 303 -8.75 21.31 7.53
C ARG A 303 -7.78 21.32 6.34
N ARG A 304 -7.20 22.48 5.99
CA ARG A 304 -6.19 22.56 4.92
C ARG A 304 -4.98 21.68 5.21
N ARG A 305 -4.51 21.62 6.47
CA ARG A 305 -3.40 20.74 6.87
C ARG A 305 -3.77 19.26 6.74
N ARG A 306 -5.00 18.87 7.09
CA ARG A 306 -5.49 17.49 6.89
C ARG A 306 -5.55 17.12 5.41
N GLU A 307 -6.14 17.96 4.57
CA GLU A 307 -6.23 17.71 3.12
C GLU A 307 -4.82 17.60 2.49
N GLN A 308 -3.86 18.43 2.92
CA GLN A 308 -2.46 18.32 2.49
C GLN A 308 -1.75 17.07 3.03
N ALA A 309 -2.03 16.67 4.27
CA ALA A 309 -1.47 15.45 4.86
C ALA A 309 -2.02 14.19 4.17
N GLU A 310 -3.33 14.13 3.92
CA GLU A 310 -3.98 13.04 3.19
C GLU A 310 -3.46 12.93 1.76
N ALA A 311 -3.31 14.05 1.04
CA ALA A 311 -2.72 14.06 -0.30
C ALA A 311 -1.25 13.61 -0.32
N ARG A 312 -0.50 13.82 0.77
CA ARG A 312 0.88 13.32 0.95
C ARG A 312 0.91 11.84 1.31
N VAL A 313 -0.03 11.37 2.14
CA VAL A 313 -0.16 9.95 2.50
C VAL A 313 -0.55 9.12 1.27
N ILE A 314 -1.49 9.59 0.45
CA ILE A 314 -1.88 8.92 -0.80
C ILE A 314 -0.70 8.90 -1.79
N ARG A 315 0.00 10.03 -1.98
CA ARG A 315 1.21 10.07 -2.82
C ARG A 315 2.33 9.16 -2.32
N ALA A 316 2.54 9.07 -1.02
CA ALA A 316 3.54 8.19 -0.43
C ALA A 316 3.14 6.70 -0.51
N ALA A 317 1.83 6.40 -0.53
CA ALA A 317 1.34 5.03 -0.62
C ALA A 317 1.36 4.47 -2.06
N SER A 318 1.39 5.32 -3.09
CA SER A 318 1.28 4.90 -4.49
C SER A 318 2.54 5.07 -5.34
N LEU A 319 3.61 5.66 -4.81
CA LEU A 319 4.88 5.89 -5.52
C LEU A 319 6.03 5.11 -4.88
N ASP A 320 7.01 4.74 -5.70
CA ASP A 320 8.30 4.20 -5.26
C ASP A 320 9.24 5.37 -4.91
N ALA A 321 9.80 5.34 -3.71
CA ALA A 321 10.62 6.44 -3.19
C ALA A 321 11.95 6.61 -3.94
N LEU A 322 12.47 5.54 -4.54
CA LEU A 322 13.77 5.55 -5.22
C LEU A 322 13.67 6.13 -6.64
N THR A 323 12.71 5.63 -7.42
CA THR A 323 12.57 5.94 -8.85
C THR A 323 11.54 7.03 -9.13
N GLY A 324 10.66 7.34 -8.17
CA GLY A 324 9.54 8.27 -8.36
C GLY A 324 8.42 7.72 -9.25
N LEU A 325 8.55 6.49 -9.76
CA LEU A 325 7.50 5.79 -10.52
C LEU A 325 6.38 5.34 -9.57
N PRO A 326 5.16 5.06 -10.09
CA PRO A 326 4.16 4.34 -9.32
C PRO A 326 4.70 3.02 -8.81
N ASN A 327 4.38 2.70 -7.56
CA ASN A 327 4.68 1.41 -6.95
C ASN A 327 3.59 0.38 -7.34
N ARG A 328 3.65 -0.83 -6.81
CA ARG A 328 2.66 -1.90 -7.09
C ARG A 328 1.19 -1.48 -6.86
N ALA A 329 0.91 -0.71 -5.81
CA ALA A 329 -0.45 -0.22 -5.55
C ALA A 329 -0.84 0.87 -6.57
N GLY A 330 0.07 1.80 -6.86
CA GLY A 330 -0.14 2.83 -7.88
C GLY A 330 -0.34 2.25 -9.29
N PHE A 331 0.39 1.19 -9.63
CA PHE A 331 0.23 0.45 -10.89
C PHE A 331 -1.17 -0.13 -11.01
N ALA A 332 -1.66 -0.86 -10.00
CA ALA A 332 -2.98 -1.50 -10.04
C ALA A 332 -4.10 -0.47 -10.28
N GLU A 333 -4.07 0.66 -9.58
CA GLU A 333 -5.07 1.71 -9.77
C GLU A 333 -4.99 2.37 -11.16
N ALA A 334 -3.79 2.69 -11.64
CA ALA A 334 -3.57 3.34 -12.92
C ALA A 334 -3.91 2.40 -14.09
N ALA A 335 -3.51 1.14 -13.99
CA ALA A 335 -3.82 0.07 -14.94
C ALA A 335 -5.33 -0.14 -15.08
N ALA A 336 -6.05 -0.23 -13.95
CA ALA A 336 -7.52 -0.37 -13.97
C ALA A 336 -8.22 0.85 -14.61
N ARG A 337 -7.69 2.06 -14.42
CA ARG A 337 -8.18 3.27 -15.13
C ARG A 337 -7.92 3.19 -16.64
N ALA A 338 -6.71 2.78 -17.04
CA ALA A 338 -6.34 2.62 -18.45
C ALA A 338 -7.22 1.58 -19.16
N ALA A 339 -7.45 0.42 -18.53
CA ALA A 339 -8.32 -0.63 -19.08
C ALA A 339 -9.78 -0.18 -19.23
N ARG A 340 -10.33 0.53 -18.25
CA ARG A 340 -11.69 1.11 -18.36
C ARG A 340 -11.79 2.20 -19.44
N ALA A 341 -10.71 2.93 -19.72
CA ALA A 341 -10.68 3.88 -20.82
C ALA A 341 -10.65 3.15 -22.17
N ALA A 342 -9.74 2.17 -22.31
CA ALA A 342 -9.62 1.34 -23.51
C ALA A 342 -10.90 0.56 -23.85
N ALA A 343 -11.61 0.04 -22.84
CA ALA A 343 -12.89 -0.62 -23.04
C ALA A 343 -13.99 0.31 -23.60
N ARG A 344 -13.89 1.63 -23.36
CA ARG A 344 -14.87 2.63 -23.83
C ARG A 344 -14.60 3.11 -25.25
N ASP A 345 -13.35 3.28 -25.62
CA ASP A 345 -12.95 3.80 -26.94
C ASP A 345 -12.41 2.73 -27.90
N GLY A 346 -12.45 1.46 -27.50
CA GLY A 346 -12.05 0.32 -28.32
C GLY A 346 -10.53 0.15 -28.49
N ALA A 347 -9.71 0.92 -27.77
CA ALA A 347 -8.26 0.82 -27.86
C ALA A 347 -7.74 -0.54 -27.38
N ARG A 348 -6.60 -0.97 -27.95
CA ARG A 348 -5.90 -2.18 -27.52
C ARG A 348 -4.86 -1.83 -26.47
N LEU A 349 -4.69 -2.70 -25.48
CA LEU A 349 -3.66 -2.54 -24.46
C LEU A 349 -2.68 -3.72 -24.50
N ALA A 350 -1.42 -3.44 -24.19
CA ALA A 350 -0.43 -4.45 -23.85
C ALA A 350 0.07 -4.21 -22.43
N VAL A 351 0.31 -5.30 -21.70
CA VAL A 351 0.85 -5.30 -20.34
C VAL A 351 2.22 -5.94 -20.38
N LEU A 352 3.20 -5.30 -19.76
CA LEU A 352 4.60 -5.73 -19.76
C LEU A 352 5.04 -6.02 -18.33
N ALA A 353 5.87 -7.04 -18.20
CA ALA A 353 6.69 -7.33 -17.03
C ALA A 353 8.16 -7.32 -17.45
N VAL A 354 9.01 -6.63 -16.68
CA VAL A 354 10.42 -6.38 -17.02
C VAL A 354 11.28 -6.74 -15.81
N ASP A 355 12.17 -7.71 -15.94
CA ASP A 355 13.23 -8.06 -14.96
C ASP A 355 14.54 -7.41 -15.38
N LEU A 356 15.30 -6.81 -14.47
CA LEU A 356 16.71 -6.48 -14.75
C LEU A 356 17.58 -7.71 -14.56
N ASP A 357 18.22 -8.18 -15.63
CA ASP A 357 19.00 -9.40 -15.58
C ASP A 357 20.24 -9.23 -14.68
N ARG A 358 20.48 -10.23 -13.82
CA ARG A 358 21.64 -10.29 -12.92
C ARG A 358 21.80 -9.05 -12.03
N PHE A 359 20.73 -8.30 -11.73
CA PHE A 359 20.78 -7.14 -10.85
C PHE A 359 21.40 -7.45 -9.47
N ARG A 360 21.13 -8.65 -8.92
CA ARG A 360 21.76 -9.10 -7.68
C ARG A 360 23.29 -9.10 -7.75
N VAL A 361 23.87 -9.55 -8.88
CA VAL A 361 25.34 -9.59 -9.08
C VAL A 361 25.91 -8.18 -9.04
N VAL A 362 25.18 -7.19 -9.56
CA VAL A 362 25.57 -5.78 -9.47
C VAL A 362 25.65 -5.33 -8.02
N ASN A 363 24.65 -5.64 -7.20
CA ASN A 363 24.65 -5.31 -5.78
C ASN A 363 25.77 -6.01 -5.01
N GLU A 364 26.07 -7.26 -5.36
CA GLU A 364 27.13 -8.04 -4.71
C GLU A 364 28.53 -7.51 -5.05
N LEU A 365 28.74 -7.06 -6.29
CA LEU A 365 30.05 -6.58 -6.76
C LEU A 365 30.31 -5.11 -6.46
N HIS A 366 29.29 -4.25 -6.57
CA HIS A 366 29.43 -2.79 -6.51
C HIS A 366 28.69 -2.14 -5.33
N GLY A 367 28.03 -2.95 -4.51
CA GLY A 367 27.26 -2.49 -3.35
C GLY A 367 25.87 -1.94 -3.69
N PRO A 368 25.03 -1.74 -2.66
CA PRO A 368 23.63 -1.34 -2.83
C PRO A 368 23.44 0.07 -3.39
N GLU A 369 24.40 0.97 -3.17
CA GLU A 369 24.34 2.37 -3.67
C GLU A 369 24.39 2.42 -5.20
N MET A 370 25.26 1.60 -5.81
CA MET A 370 25.33 1.43 -7.26
C MET A 370 24.07 0.76 -7.81
N GLY A 371 23.53 -0.23 -7.09
CA GLY A 371 22.24 -0.82 -7.43
C GLY A 371 21.10 0.20 -7.51
N ASP A 372 21.05 1.11 -6.54
CA ASP A 372 20.07 2.19 -6.51
C ASP A 372 20.22 3.16 -7.69
N GLU A 373 21.45 3.49 -8.08
CA GLU A 373 21.74 4.29 -9.28
C GLU A 373 21.31 3.57 -10.56
N VAL A 374 21.64 2.28 -10.66
CA VAL A 374 21.20 1.41 -11.75
C VAL A 374 19.68 1.42 -11.88
N LEU A 375 18.95 1.29 -10.79
CA LEU A 375 17.48 1.30 -10.80
C LEU A 375 16.90 2.63 -11.26
N ARG A 376 17.46 3.76 -10.81
CA ARG A 376 17.04 5.10 -11.26
C ARG A 376 17.30 5.29 -12.76
N ALA A 377 18.47 4.90 -13.23
CA ALA A 377 18.84 5.04 -14.62
C ALA A 377 18.05 4.09 -15.54
N SER A 378 17.80 2.85 -15.11
CA SER A 378 16.92 1.91 -15.83
C SER A 378 15.48 2.42 -15.90
N ALA A 379 14.95 3.00 -14.82
CA ALA A 379 13.64 3.65 -14.82
C ALA A 379 13.57 4.80 -15.85
N ALA A 380 14.61 5.64 -15.93
CA ALA A 380 14.69 6.73 -16.89
C ALA A 380 14.77 6.23 -18.34
N GLN A 381 15.58 5.19 -18.61
CA GLN A 381 15.73 4.57 -19.92
C GLN A 381 14.45 3.90 -20.41
N LEU A 382 13.78 3.14 -19.53
CA LEU A 382 12.48 2.55 -19.82
C LEU A 382 11.46 3.65 -20.11
N ARG A 383 11.43 4.73 -19.33
CA ARG A 383 10.53 5.86 -19.57
C ARG A 383 10.80 6.56 -20.91
N ALA A 384 12.06 6.72 -21.30
CA ALA A 384 12.45 7.31 -22.58
C ALA A 384 12.02 6.45 -23.79
N GLY A 385 11.95 5.14 -23.63
CA GLY A 385 11.44 4.23 -24.65
C GLY A 385 9.91 4.18 -24.76
N LEU A 386 9.18 4.84 -23.86
CA LEU A 386 7.72 4.86 -23.77
C LEU A 386 7.13 6.24 -24.08
N ARG A 387 5.85 6.29 -24.45
CA ARG A 387 5.14 7.55 -24.65
C ARG A 387 4.69 8.13 -23.30
N THR A 388 4.32 9.41 -23.29
CA THR A 388 3.89 10.11 -22.07
C THR A 388 2.64 9.48 -21.46
N GLU A 389 1.72 9.02 -22.31
CA GLU A 389 0.46 8.36 -21.96
C GLU A 389 0.61 6.91 -21.50
N ASP A 390 1.76 6.28 -21.77
CA ASP A 390 2.04 4.92 -21.31
C ASP A 390 2.32 4.93 -19.80
N LEU A 391 1.82 3.89 -19.12
CA LEU A 391 2.08 3.68 -17.70
C LEU A 391 3.38 2.89 -17.55
N LEU A 392 4.30 3.38 -16.73
CA LEU A 392 5.47 2.64 -16.25
C LEU A 392 5.44 2.65 -14.72
N SER A 393 5.84 1.55 -14.08
CA SER A 393 5.80 1.40 -12.63
C SER A 393 6.92 0.47 -12.17
N ARG A 394 7.38 0.64 -10.92
CA ARG A 394 8.29 -0.30 -10.27
C ARG A 394 7.49 -1.15 -9.28
N VAL A 395 7.39 -2.44 -9.54
CA VAL A 395 6.48 -3.35 -8.83
C VAL A 395 7.17 -4.33 -7.89
N GLY A 396 8.51 -4.36 -7.94
CA GLY A 396 9.41 -5.16 -7.12
C GLY A 396 10.80 -4.54 -7.01
N PRO A 397 11.79 -5.27 -6.43
CA PRO A 397 13.16 -4.78 -6.25
C PRO A 397 13.86 -4.42 -7.57
N ASP A 398 13.84 -5.34 -8.52
CA ASP A 398 14.37 -5.24 -9.89
C ASP A 398 13.27 -5.34 -10.97
N ASP A 399 12.02 -5.47 -10.54
CA ASP A 399 10.86 -5.63 -11.41
C ASP A 399 10.18 -4.29 -11.78
N PHE A 400 9.97 -4.09 -13.08
CA PHE A 400 9.14 -3.03 -13.63
C PHE A 400 7.91 -3.60 -14.34
N ALA A 401 6.83 -2.84 -14.36
CA ALA A 401 5.62 -3.17 -15.12
C ALA A 401 5.16 -1.96 -15.93
N ALA A 402 4.61 -2.22 -17.12
CA ALA A 402 4.08 -1.17 -17.97
C ALA A 402 2.72 -1.55 -18.58
N VAL A 403 1.90 -0.53 -18.87
CA VAL A 403 0.68 -0.68 -19.67
C VAL A 403 0.79 0.28 -20.85
N LEU A 404 0.74 -0.27 -22.05
CA LEU A 404 0.85 0.47 -23.30
C LEU A 404 -0.49 0.51 -23.99
N ARG A 405 -0.80 1.65 -24.61
CA ARG A 405 -1.88 1.73 -25.59
C ARG A 405 -1.31 1.47 -26.98
N LEU A 406 -1.87 0.49 -27.67
CA LEU A 406 -1.46 0.12 -29.03
C LEU A 406 -2.51 0.60 -30.04
N ALA A 407 -2.02 1.15 -31.15
CA ALA A 407 -2.84 1.38 -32.34
C ALA A 407 -3.04 0.07 -33.10
N ASP A 408 -1.95 -0.66 -33.32
CA ASP A 408 -1.93 -2.00 -33.90
C ASP A 408 -1.17 -2.98 -32.96
N PRO A 409 -1.69 -4.18 -32.65
CA PRO A 409 -0.93 -5.24 -31.99
C PRO A 409 0.44 -5.54 -32.63
N GLY A 410 0.58 -5.35 -33.95
CA GLY A 410 1.82 -5.53 -34.70
C GLY A 410 2.95 -4.56 -34.32
N ASP A 411 2.64 -3.45 -33.64
CA ASP A 411 3.65 -2.49 -33.16
C ASP A 411 4.41 -3.01 -31.93
N LEU A 412 3.84 -3.97 -31.21
CA LEU A 412 4.35 -4.42 -29.92
C LEU A 412 5.82 -4.93 -30.00
N PRO A 413 6.22 -5.80 -30.95
CA PRO A 413 7.60 -6.27 -31.04
C PRO A 413 8.63 -5.15 -31.20
N ALA A 414 8.32 -4.12 -31.99
CA ALA A 414 9.21 -2.97 -32.19
C ALA A 414 9.35 -2.14 -30.91
N ILE A 415 8.27 -1.97 -30.15
CA ILE A 415 8.32 -1.27 -28.85
C ILE A 415 9.16 -2.07 -27.86
N LEU A 416 8.98 -3.39 -27.78
CA LEU A 416 9.75 -4.25 -26.87
C LEU A 416 11.25 -4.23 -27.20
N ALA A 417 11.59 -4.31 -28.49
CA ALA A 417 12.98 -4.21 -28.95
C ALA A 417 13.61 -2.86 -28.57
N ARG A 418 12.85 -1.77 -28.74
CA ARG A 418 13.28 -0.43 -28.32
C ARG A 418 13.51 -0.36 -26.81
N LEU A 419 12.63 -0.91 -25.99
CA LEU A 419 12.80 -0.90 -24.54
C LEU A 419 14.04 -1.68 -24.10
N SER A 420 14.24 -2.88 -24.66
CA SER A 420 15.43 -3.69 -24.39
C SER A 420 16.72 -2.94 -24.77
N SER A 421 16.75 -2.29 -25.94
CA SER A 421 17.92 -1.52 -26.38
C SER A 421 18.22 -0.30 -25.49
N HIS A 422 17.19 0.36 -24.97
CA HIS A 422 17.36 1.50 -24.06
C HIS A 422 18.00 1.06 -22.74
N VAL A 423 17.56 -0.06 -22.17
CA VAL A 423 18.17 -0.61 -20.94
C VAL A 423 19.62 -1.03 -21.17
N ALA A 424 19.90 -1.59 -22.35
CA ALA A 424 21.24 -2.02 -22.78
C ALA A 424 22.23 -0.89 -23.08
N THR A 425 21.82 0.38 -22.92
CA THR A 425 22.73 1.51 -23.11
C THR A 425 23.80 1.48 -22.01
N PRO A 426 25.11 1.44 -22.36
CA PRO A 426 26.20 1.41 -21.39
C PRO A 426 26.18 2.63 -20.46
N ARG A 427 26.55 2.41 -19.20
CA ARG A 427 26.74 3.48 -18.19
C ARG A 427 28.08 3.32 -17.50
N ALA A 428 28.57 4.37 -16.85
CA ALA A 428 29.77 4.27 -16.03
C ALA A 428 29.41 3.74 -14.63
N ASP A 429 30.23 2.86 -14.06
CA ASP A 429 30.20 2.56 -12.63
C ASP A 429 30.93 3.65 -11.82
N ALA A 430 31.03 3.45 -10.49
CA ALA A 430 31.65 4.42 -9.58
C ALA A 430 33.14 4.67 -9.89
N GLU A 431 33.79 3.73 -10.58
CA GLU A 431 35.19 3.81 -11.01
C GLU A 431 35.34 4.25 -12.48
N GLY A 432 34.25 4.61 -13.16
CA GLY A 432 34.26 5.06 -14.55
C GLY A 432 34.31 3.93 -15.59
N ARG A 433 34.14 2.66 -15.19
CA ARG A 433 34.15 1.51 -16.11
C ARG A 433 32.77 1.30 -16.75
N PRO A 434 32.70 0.79 -17.99
CA PRO A 434 31.44 0.53 -18.65
C PRO A 434 30.69 -0.64 -17.98
N LEU A 435 29.51 -0.34 -17.45
CA LEU A 435 28.51 -1.27 -16.94
C LEU A 435 27.36 -1.37 -17.96
N THR A 436 27.16 -2.56 -18.51
CA THR A 436 26.03 -2.86 -19.40
C THR A 436 25.08 -3.80 -18.69
N LEU A 437 23.80 -3.44 -18.68
CA LEU A 437 22.72 -4.25 -18.13
C LEU A 437 21.82 -4.72 -19.26
N SER A 438 21.12 -5.81 -19.03
CA SER A 438 20.04 -6.25 -19.92
C SER A 438 18.77 -6.41 -19.12
N ALA A 439 17.64 -6.47 -19.83
CA ALA A 439 16.36 -6.77 -19.21
C ALA A 439 15.66 -7.89 -19.96
N SER A 440 15.09 -8.83 -19.19
CA SER A 440 14.18 -9.84 -19.69
C SER A 440 12.76 -9.26 -19.68
N ILE A 441 12.14 -9.18 -20.85
CA ILE A 441 10.82 -8.53 -21.02
C ILE A 441 9.78 -9.55 -21.46
N GLY A 442 8.73 -9.68 -20.66
CA GLY A 442 7.52 -10.41 -21.00
C GLY A 442 6.38 -9.46 -21.35
N ALA A 443 5.60 -9.76 -22.38
CA ALA A 443 4.46 -8.95 -22.77
C ALA A 443 3.20 -9.80 -22.97
N CYS A 444 2.03 -9.27 -22.61
CA CYS A 444 0.74 -9.88 -22.86
C CYS A 444 -0.20 -8.84 -23.49
N LEU A 445 -0.81 -9.17 -24.62
CA LEU A 445 -1.90 -8.39 -25.18
C LEU A 445 -3.15 -8.59 -24.31
N LEU A 446 -3.81 -7.49 -23.93
CA LEU A 446 -5.07 -7.54 -23.21
C LEU A 446 -6.20 -7.78 -24.24
N PRO A 447 -7.02 -8.83 -24.08
CA PRO A 447 -8.15 -9.08 -24.95
C PRO A 447 -9.11 -7.88 -25.02
N PRO A 448 -9.71 -7.60 -26.19
CA PRO A 448 -10.69 -6.52 -26.32
C PRO A 448 -11.85 -6.68 -25.32
N GLY A 449 -12.17 -5.63 -24.58
CA GLY A 449 -13.25 -5.62 -23.58
C GLY A 449 -12.88 -6.24 -22.22
N GLU A 450 -11.71 -6.85 -22.07
CA GLU A 450 -11.23 -7.31 -20.76
C GLU A 450 -10.73 -6.12 -19.92
N THR A 451 -11.22 -6.02 -18.68
CA THR A 451 -10.85 -4.92 -17.76
C THR A 451 -9.92 -5.35 -16.63
N ARG A 452 -9.64 -6.66 -16.53
CA ARG A 452 -8.78 -7.27 -15.49
C ARG A 452 -7.32 -7.27 -15.92
N VAL A 453 -6.62 -6.17 -15.71
CA VAL A 453 -5.20 -6.04 -16.05
C VAL A 453 -4.32 -6.98 -15.22
N GLU A 454 -4.75 -7.38 -14.03
CA GLU A 454 -4.01 -8.28 -13.15
C GLU A 454 -3.81 -9.66 -13.78
N ALA A 455 -4.76 -10.16 -14.57
CA ALA A 455 -4.63 -11.42 -15.28
C ALA A 455 -3.60 -11.31 -16.42
N ALA A 456 -3.64 -10.22 -17.17
CA ALA A 456 -2.66 -9.94 -18.22
C ALA A 456 -1.25 -9.68 -17.65
N LEU A 457 -1.13 -9.05 -16.47
CA LEU A 457 0.16 -8.91 -15.78
C LEU A 457 0.75 -10.27 -15.42
N ARG A 458 -0.05 -11.19 -14.85
CA ARG A 458 0.42 -12.55 -14.54
C ARG A 458 0.90 -13.30 -15.78
N ARG A 459 0.20 -13.14 -16.91
CA ARG A 459 0.60 -13.72 -18.21
C ARG A 459 1.88 -13.08 -18.73
N ALA A 460 2.04 -11.77 -18.60
CA ALA A 460 3.29 -11.07 -18.93
C ALA A 460 4.46 -11.54 -18.04
N GLU A 461 4.23 -11.78 -16.74
CA GLU A 461 5.24 -12.35 -15.83
C GLU A 461 5.63 -13.79 -16.22
N ILE A 462 4.68 -14.61 -16.70
CA ILE A 462 5.00 -15.94 -17.25
C ILE A 462 5.93 -15.80 -18.46
N ALA A 463 5.60 -14.93 -19.42
CA ALA A 463 6.44 -14.68 -20.58
C ALA A 463 7.81 -14.09 -20.20
N GLN A 464 7.88 -13.22 -19.19
CA GLN A 464 9.14 -12.64 -18.71
C GLN A 464 10.07 -13.71 -18.12
N ARG A 465 9.52 -14.66 -17.36
CA ARG A 465 10.31 -15.81 -16.86
C ARG A 465 10.80 -16.72 -17.99
N GLU A 466 9.98 -16.96 -19.01
CA GLU A 466 10.39 -17.70 -20.21
C GLU A 466 11.53 -16.97 -20.95
N ALA A 467 11.43 -15.65 -21.09
CA ALA A 467 12.51 -14.83 -21.65
C ALA A 467 13.80 -15.01 -20.84
N ARG A 468 13.72 -14.88 -19.51
CA ARG A 468 14.85 -15.03 -18.59
C ARG A 468 15.51 -16.41 -18.67
N ALA A 469 14.71 -17.47 -18.80
CA ALA A 469 15.20 -18.84 -18.97
C ALA A 469 15.92 -19.05 -20.32
N ALA A 470 15.51 -18.34 -21.38
CA ALA A 470 16.17 -18.35 -22.68
C ALA A 470 17.47 -17.50 -22.74
N GLY A 471 17.84 -16.85 -21.63
CA GLY A 471 19.05 -16.06 -21.46
C GLY A 471 18.80 -14.57 -21.21
N PRO A 472 19.85 -13.80 -20.87
CA PRO A 472 19.73 -12.37 -20.60
C PRO A 472 19.35 -11.56 -21.85
N GLY A 473 18.61 -10.47 -21.66
CA GLY A 473 18.23 -9.51 -22.70
C GLY A 473 17.14 -10.00 -23.66
N ARG A 474 16.49 -11.12 -23.33
CA ARG A 474 15.46 -11.73 -24.18
C ARG A 474 14.10 -11.08 -24.00
N ILE A 475 13.30 -11.19 -25.05
CA ILE A 475 11.93 -10.69 -25.09
C ILE A 475 11.02 -11.88 -25.42
N CYS A 476 9.90 -11.99 -24.73
CA CYS A 476 8.90 -13.01 -24.98
C CYS A 476 7.50 -12.42 -24.93
N VAL A 477 6.66 -12.77 -25.91
CA VAL A 477 5.24 -12.40 -25.91
C VAL A 477 4.44 -13.62 -25.49
N PHE A 478 3.54 -13.43 -24.53
CA PHE A 478 2.72 -14.49 -23.97
C PHE A 478 1.94 -15.23 -25.05
N ALA A 479 2.03 -16.56 -25.01
CA ALA A 479 1.22 -17.47 -25.77
C ALA A 479 0.53 -18.46 -24.80
N PRO A 480 -0.72 -18.91 -25.07
CA PRO A 480 -1.46 -19.82 -24.17
C PRO A 480 -0.69 -21.09 -23.76
N GLU A 481 0.18 -21.60 -24.64
CA GLU A 481 1.02 -22.77 -24.42
C GLU A 481 2.01 -22.57 -23.25
N MET A 482 2.40 -21.33 -22.97
CA MET A 482 3.29 -20.99 -21.84
C MET A 482 2.58 -21.20 -20.50
N GLU A 483 1.31 -20.80 -20.40
CA GLU A 483 0.49 -21.03 -19.20
C GLU A 483 0.27 -22.54 -18.98
N ALA A 484 0.03 -23.29 -20.06
CA ALA A 484 -0.07 -24.74 -20.01
C ALA A 484 1.24 -25.40 -19.52
N ARG A 485 2.42 -24.94 -19.97
CA ARG A 485 3.73 -25.42 -19.48
C ARG A 485 3.93 -25.16 -18.00
N VAL A 486 3.61 -23.96 -17.51
CA VAL A 486 3.72 -23.64 -16.06
C VAL A 486 2.78 -24.52 -15.24
N GLN A 487 1.56 -24.72 -15.71
CA GLN A 487 0.61 -25.60 -15.04
C GLN A 487 1.09 -27.05 -15.03
N ARG A 488 1.57 -27.55 -16.17
CA ARG A 488 2.14 -28.90 -16.28
C ARG A 488 3.33 -29.10 -15.35
N ARG A 489 4.22 -28.11 -15.26
CA ARG A 489 5.37 -28.15 -14.34
C ARG A 489 4.92 -28.29 -12.88
N ARG A 490 3.91 -27.53 -12.45
CA ARG A 490 3.32 -27.66 -11.10
C ARG A 490 2.70 -29.02 -10.84
N GLU A 491 2.04 -29.61 -11.84
CA GLU A 491 1.50 -30.96 -11.74
C GLU A 491 2.63 -31.99 -11.53
N VAL A 492 3.74 -31.84 -12.27
CA VAL A 492 4.93 -32.71 -12.11
C VAL A 492 5.55 -32.54 -10.72
N GLU A 493 5.75 -31.31 -10.25
CA GLU A 493 6.27 -31.04 -8.90
C GLU A 493 5.39 -31.62 -7.79
N THR A 494 4.07 -31.54 -7.98
CA THR A 494 3.09 -32.16 -7.07
C THR A 494 3.22 -33.68 -7.10
N ALA A 495 3.29 -34.27 -8.29
CA ALA A 495 3.46 -35.71 -8.47
C ALA A 495 4.78 -36.23 -7.86
N ILE A 496 5.88 -35.48 -7.96
CA ILE A 496 7.16 -35.81 -7.31
C ILE A 496 6.98 -35.83 -5.80
N ARG A 497 6.40 -34.77 -5.22
CA ARG A 497 6.18 -34.66 -3.77
C ARG A 497 5.30 -35.79 -3.24
N GLU A 498 4.21 -36.07 -3.94
CA GLU A 498 3.32 -37.19 -3.60
C GLU A 498 4.01 -38.54 -3.81
N GLY A 499 4.83 -38.66 -4.85
CA GLY A 499 5.55 -39.89 -5.18
C GLY A 499 6.62 -40.26 -4.16
N VAL A 500 7.34 -39.26 -3.62
CA VAL A 500 8.28 -39.44 -2.51
C VAL A 500 7.55 -39.88 -1.25
N ALA A 501 6.39 -39.28 -0.94
CA ALA A 501 5.64 -39.57 0.28
C ALA A 501 4.87 -40.91 0.23
N HIS A 502 4.39 -41.33 -0.95
CA HIS A 502 3.47 -42.46 -1.11
C HIS A 502 4.00 -43.58 -2.02
N GLY A 503 5.30 -43.57 -2.37
CA GLY A 503 5.93 -44.63 -3.16
C GLY A 503 5.37 -44.78 -4.57
N ARG A 504 5.16 -43.67 -5.30
CA ARG A 504 4.67 -43.70 -6.70
C ARG A 504 5.76 -43.79 -7.76
N PHE A 505 7.01 -43.89 -7.33
CA PHE A 505 8.13 -44.18 -8.20
C PHE A 505 8.26 -45.69 -8.38
N SER A 506 8.59 -46.12 -9.60
CA SER A 506 8.94 -47.50 -9.89
C SER A 506 10.17 -47.54 -10.80
N LEU A 507 10.88 -48.67 -10.80
CA LEU A 507 11.95 -48.92 -11.76
C LEU A 507 11.44 -49.83 -12.87
N HIS A 508 11.74 -49.44 -14.10
CA HIS A 508 11.63 -50.31 -15.26
C HIS A 508 13.04 -50.65 -15.74
N TYR A 509 13.21 -51.81 -16.34
CA TYR A 509 14.50 -52.36 -16.71
C TYR A 509 14.56 -52.55 -18.22
N GLN A 510 15.55 -51.95 -18.89
CA GLN A 510 15.75 -52.10 -20.33
C GLN A 510 16.91 -53.06 -20.62
N PRO A 511 16.78 -54.03 -21.54
CA PRO A 511 17.83 -55.03 -21.78
C PRO A 511 19.10 -54.43 -22.39
N LEU A 512 20.24 -54.86 -21.87
CA LEU A 512 21.57 -54.65 -22.42
C LEU A 512 22.03 -55.98 -23.03
N VAL A 513 22.23 -56.01 -24.35
CA VAL A 513 22.47 -57.26 -25.09
C VAL A 513 23.91 -57.32 -25.60
N ARG A 514 24.58 -58.45 -25.44
CA ARG A 514 25.93 -58.65 -25.97
C ARG A 514 25.86 -58.74 -27.50
N SER A 515 26.67 -57.94 -28.18
CA SER A 515 26.63 -57.84 -29.66
C SER A 515 27.02 -59.13 -30.38
N ARG A 516 27.89 -59.95 -29.77
CA ARG A 516 28.47 -61.15 -30.38
C ARG A 516 27.47 -62.30 -30.54
N ASP A 517 26.68 -62.57 -29.51
CA ASP A 517 25.83 -63.77 -29.39
C ASP A 517 24.34 -63.44 -29.12
N GLY A 518 24.01 -62.16 -28.92
CA GLY A 518 22.65 -61.73 -28.63
C GLY A 518 22.15 -62.10 -27.22
N THR A 519 23.04 -62.53 -26.32
CA THR A 519 22.67 -62.87 -24.94
C THR A 519 22.45 -61.63 -24.09
N THR A 520 21.53 -61.72 -23.13
CA THR A 520 21.24 -60.61 -22.22
C THR A 520 22.34 -60.51 -21.17
N ARG A 521 23.10 -59.41 -21.23
CA ARG A 521 24.18 -59.11 -20.30
C ARG A 521 23.65 -58.55 -18.98
N GLY A 522 22.53 -57.85 -19.02
CA GLY A 522 22.04 -57.09 -17.88
C GLY A 522 20.93 -56.14 -18.30
N PHE A 523 20.59 -55.22 -17.40
CA PHE A 523 19.55 -54.24 -17.66
C PHE A 523 19.91 -52.87 -17.11
N GLU A 524 19.49 -51.83 -17.81
CA GLU A 524 19.51 -50.46 -17.29
C GLU A 524 18.23 -50.20 -16.50
N ALA A 525 18.38 -49.74 -15.25
CA ALA A 525 17.29 -49.36 -14.37
C ALA A 525 16.86 -47.91 -14.63
N LEU A 526 15.64 -47.75 -15.11
CA LEU A 526 15.06 -46.50 -15.56
C LEU A 526 13.85 -46.13 -14.70
N MET A 527 13.97 -45.00 -13.99
CA MET A 527 12.93 -44.51 -13.10
C MET A 527 11.66 -44.12 -13.87
N ARG A 528 10.50 -44.45 -13.29
CA ARG A 528 9.18 -44.09 -13.80
C ARG A 528 8.40 -43.39 -12.70
N LEU A 529 7.66 -42.36 -13.10
CA LEU A 529 6.73 -41.63 -12.25
C LEU A 529 5.34 -41.68 -12.88
N ARG A 530 4.32 -41.81 -12.05
CA ARG A 530 2.92 -41.67 -12.45
C ARG A 530 2.27 -40.54 -11.66
N ASP A 531 1.38 -39.81 -12.32
CA ASP A 531 0.56 -38.79 -11.65
C ASP A 531 -0.52 -39.43 -10.76
N ALA A 532 -1.31 -38.59 -10.08
CA ALA A 532 -2.39 -39.04 -9.20
C ALA A 532 -3.50 -39.84 -9.91
N GLN A 533 -3.60 -39.71 -11.23
CA GLN A 533 -4.55 -40.42 -12.09
C GLN A 533 -3.93 -41.68 -12.71
N GLY A 534 -2.67 -42.01 -12.38
CA GLY A 534 -1.95 -43.18 -12.88
C GLY A 534 -1.31 -43.00 -14.26
N ARG A 535 -1.35 -41.80 -14.85
CA ARG A 535 -0.75 -41.53 -16.17
C ARG A 535 0.78 -41.38 -16.03
N PRO A 536 1.56 -41.95 -16.96
CA PRO A 536 3.02 -41.86 -16.91
C PRO A 536 3.50 -40.42 -17.13
N ILE A 537 4.47 -39.99 -16.33
CA ILE A 537 5.21 -38.74 -16.51
C ILE A 537 6.60 -39.09 -17.08
N PRO A 538 7.01 -38.50 -18.24
CA PRO A 538 8.32 -38.77 -18.84
C PRO A 538 9.49 -38.38 -17.92
N PRO A 539 10.59 -39.15 -17.88
CA PRO A 539 11.82 -38.79 -17.15
C PRO A 539 12.37 -37.42 -17.52
N ALA A 540 12.29 -37.04 -18.81
CA ALA A 540 12.70 -35.72 -19.27
C ALA A 540 11.92 -34.54 -18.65
N GLU A 541 10.71 -34.79 -18.11
CA GLU A 541 9.94 -33.77 -17.39
C GLU A 541 10.24 -33.78 -15.89
N PHE A 542 10.27 -34.95 -15.26
CA PHE A 542 10.33 -35.03 -13.78
C PHE A 542 11.75 -35.06 -13.21
N ILE A 543 12.77 -35.53 -13.95
CA ILE A 543 14.15 -35.55 -13.44
C ILE A 543 14.67 -34.12 -13.24
N PRO A 544 14.59 -33.18 -14.23
CA PRO A 544 15.01 -31.79 -14.00
C PRO A 544 14.18 -31.10 -12.90
N ALA A 545 12.87 -31.42 -12.82
CA ALA A 545 12.03 -30.89 -11.75
C ALA A 545 12.44 -31.42 -10.36
N ALA A 546 12.85 -32.68 -10.25
CA ALA A 546 13.33 -33.26 -9.01
C ALA A 546 14.70 -32.69 -8.60
N GLU A 547 15.55 -32.35 -9.56
CA GLU A 547 16.82 -31.63 -9.32
C GLU A 547 16.53 -30.22 -8.78
N ASP A 548 15.66 -29.45 -9.42
CA ASP A 548 15.27 -28.10 -8.97
C ASP A 548 14.59 -28.08 -7.59
N MET A 549 14.00 -29.22 -7.19
CA MET A 549 13.35 -29.42 -5.89
C MET A 549 14.27 -30.03 -4.81
N ASP A 550 15.55 -30.25 -5.12
CA ASP A 550 16.52 -30.96 -4.27
C ASP A 550 16.04 -32.36 -3.83
N GLN A 551 15.17 -33.00 -4.60
CA GLN A 551 14.66 -34.36 -4.32
C GLN A 551 15.49 -35.45 -4.99
N ILE A 552 16.30 -35.11 -6.00
CA ILE A 552 17.03 -36.08 -6.81
C ILE A 552 18.01 -36.94 -6.00
N GLY A 553 18.62 -36.39 -4.94
CA GLY A 553 19.51 -37.13 -4.05
C GLY A 553 18.81 -38.29 -3.34
N ALA A 554 17.63 -38.02 -2.76
CA ALA A 554 16.83 -39.03 -2.09
C ALA A 554 16.25 -40.06 -3.07
N LEU A 555 15.76 -39.62 -4.23
CA LEU A 555 15.22 -40.50 -5.27
C LEU A 555 16.30 -41.41 -5.86
N GLY A 556 17.50 -40.89 -6.10
CA GLY A 556 18.62 -41.68 -6.59
C GLY A 556 19.13 -42.69 -5.56
N ALA A 557 19.11 -42.36 -4.27
CA ALA A 557 19.42 -43.31 -3.21
C ALA A 557 18.40 -44.46 -3.15
N TRP A 558 17.11 -44.14 -3.24
CA TRP A 558 16.05 -45.15 -3.34
C TRP A 558 16.23 -46.03 -4.59
N ALA A 559 16.50 -45.43 -5.75
CA ALA A 559 16.70 -46.17 -7.00
C ALA A 559 17.91 -47.13 -6.91
N LEU A 560 19.02 -46.72 -6.30
CA LEU A 560 20.19 -47.58 -6.09
C LEU A 560 19.86 -48.78 -5.19
N HIS A 561 19.16 -48.56 -4.09
CA HIS A 561 18.74 -49.63 -3.19
C HIS A 561 17.80 -50.62 -3.89
N GLU A 562 16.79 -50.12 -4.60
CA GLU A 562 15.82 -50.95 -5.31
C GLU A 562 16.48 -51.74 -6.45
N ALA A 563 17.26 -51.07 -7.31
CA ALA A 563 17.93 -51.69 -8.45
C ALA A 563 18.92 -52.79 -8.03
N THR A 564 19.71 -52.54 -6.98
CA THR A 564 20.67 -53.54 -6.48
C THR A 564 19.98 -54.71 -5.80
N SER A 565 18.89 -54.47 -5.06
CA SER A 565 18.06 -55.51 -4.44
C SER A 565 17.47 -56.45 -5.50
N VAL A 566 16.83 -55.90 -6.54
CA VAL A 566 16.25 -56.68 -7.64
C VAL A 566 17.35 -57.44 -8.40
N ALA A 567 18.46 -56.78 -8.71
CA ALA A 567 19.54 -57.39 -9.47
C ALA A 567 20.26 -58.52 -8.72
N ALA A 568 20.26 -58.52 -7.38
CA ALA A 568 20.86 -59.59 -6.59
C ALA A 568 20.21 -60.96 -6.90
N GLY A 569 18.91 -60.96 -7.26
CA GLY A 569 18.17 -62.16 -7.66
C GLY A 569 18.42 -62.63 -9.10
N TRP A 570 19.12 -61.86 -9.94
CA TRP A 570 19.37 -62.24 -11.33
C TRP A 570 20.47 -63.32 -11.46
N PRO A 571 20.36 -64.24 -12.43
CA PRO A 571 21.30 -65.34 -12.59
C PRO A 571 22.70 -64.87 -13.04
N GLY A 572 23.70 -65.65 -12.64
CA GLY A 572 25.06 -65.54 -13.16
C GLY A 572 25.70 -64.17 -12.92
N ARG A 573 26.23 -63.58 -13.99
CA ARG A 573 26.98 -62.31 -13.96
C ARG A 573 26.16 -61.12 -14.47
N MET A 574 24.84 -61.24 -14.53
CA MET A 574 24.00 -60.16 -15.07
C MET A 574 24.18 -58.87 -14.27
N ALA A 575 24.45 -57.77 -14.98
CA ALA A 575 24.70 -56.47 -14.37
C ALA A 575 23.45 -55.59 -14.38
N VAL A 576 23.33 -54.71 -13.39
CA VAL A 576 22.36 -53.61 -13.40
C VAL A 576 23.09 -52.30 -13.59
N SER A 577 22.58 -51.47 -14.49
CA SER A 577 23.08 -50.12 -14.74
C SER A 577 22.16 -49.09 -14.12
N VAL A 578 22.70 -48.08 -13.43
CA VAL A 578 21.94 -47.02 -12.75
C VAL A 578 22.52 -45.66 -13.08
N ASN A 579 21.66 -44.75 -13.57
CA ASN A 579 22.01 -43.38 -13.88
C ASN A 579 22.24 -42.52 -12.63
N LEU A 580 23.24 -41.65 -12.70
CA LEU A 580 23.54 -40.66 -11.66
C LEU A 580 23.39 -39.23 -12.18
N SER A 581 22.71 -38.40 -11.40
CA SER A 581 22.63 -36.95 -11.62
C SER A 581 23.85 -36.22 -11.05
N VAL A 582 24.23 -35.11 -11.69
CA VAL A 582 25.29 -34.19 -11.23
C VAL A 582 25.07 -33.75 -9.78
N ALA A 583 23.82 -33.50 -9.40
CA ALA A 583 23.47 -33.03 -8.05
C ALA A 583 23.86 -34.05 -6.96
N GLN A 584 23.83 -35.34 -7.27
CA GLN A 584 24.15 -36.40 -6.30
C GLN A 584 25.64 -36.43 -5.91
N PHE A 585 26.53 -35.93 -6.79
CA PHE A 585 27.95 -35.82 -6.49
C PHE A 585 28.26 -34.63 -5.58
N ARG A 586 27.49 -33.54 -5.69
CA ARG A 586 27.64 -32.34 -4.85
C ARG A 586 27.32 -32.61 -3.39
N ASP A 587 26.39 -33.53 -3.14
CA ASP A 587 25.94 -33.91 -1.80
C ASP A 587 27.02 -34.64 -0.96
N GLY A 588 28.10 -35.14 -1.57
CA GLY A 588 29.20 -35.81 -0.87
C GLY A 588 28.89 -37.21 -0.31
N ARG A 589 27.62 -37.62 -0.28
CA ARG A 589 27.15 -38.88 0.34
C ARG A 589 27.06 -40.07 -0.62
N LEU A 590 27.27 -39.87 -1.92
CA LEU A 590 27.02 -40.88 -2.96
C LEU A 590 27.77 -42.20 -2.70
N VAL A 591 29.04 -42.13 -2.29
CA VAL A 591 29.87 -43.31 -2.04
C VAL A 591 29.29 -44.17 -0.90
N ASP A 592 28.82 -43.52 0.16
CA ASP A 592 28.20 -44.21 1.30
C ASP A 592 26.85 -44.81 0.93
N THR A 593 26.06 -44.10 0.11
CA THR A 593 24.80 -44.62 -0.44
C THR A 593 25.03 -45.88 -1.27
N VAL A 594 26.00 -45.88 -2.17
CA VAL A 594 26.34 -47.06 -3.01
C VAL A 594 26.84 -48.21 -2.13
N ARG A 595 27.72 -47.94 -1.16
CA ARG A 595 28.21 -48.94 -0.21
C ARG A 595 27.06 -49.58 0.57
N SER A 596 26.13 -48.76 1.07
CA SER A 596 24.94 -49.20 1.79
C SER A 596 24.04 -50.09 0.91
N ALA A 597 23.77 -49.68 -0.33
CA ALA A 597 22.95 -50.44 -1.26
C ALA A 597 23.55 -51.82 -1.60
N LEU A 598 24.86 -51.88 -1.86
CA LEU A 598 25.57 -53.14 -2.10
C LEU A 598 25.58 -54.04 -0.86
N ALA A 599 25.81 -53.48 0.33
CA ALA A 599 25.82 -54.23 1.58
C ALA A 599 24.43 -54.80 1.92
N ALA A 600 23.36 -54.03 1.68
CA ALA A 600 21.99 -54.43 1.96
C ALA A 600 21.47 -55.50 0.97
N SER A 601 21.82 -55.37 -0.32
CA SER A 601 21.37 -56.31 -1.36
C SER A 601 22.22 -57.58 -1.45
N GLY A 602 23.49 -57.52 -1.02
CA GLY A 602 24.46 -58.59 -1.25
C GLY A 602 24.91 -58.70 -2.71
N LEU A 603 24.56 -57.75 -3.56
CA LEU A 603 25.00 -57.73 -4.96
C LEU A 603 26.52 -57.59 -5.04
N ALA A 604 27.18 -58.47 -5.79
CA ALA A 604 28.61 -58.35 -6.05
C ALA A 604 28.90 -56.98 -6.72
N PRO A 605 29.83 -56.15 -6.20
CA PRO A 605 30.01 -54.77 -6.69
C PRO A 605 30.22 -54.65 -8.20
N ARG A 606 30.92 -55.61 -8.82
CA ARG A 606 31.19 -55.66 -10.27
C ARG A 606 29.94 -55.83 -11.13
N ARG A 607 28.80 -56.19 -10.54
CA ARG A 607 27.49 -56.30 -11.20
C ARG A 607 26.71 -54.99 -11.16
N LEU A 608 27.16 -53.97 -10.42
CA LEU A 608 26.61 -52.63 -10.46
C LEU A 608 27.45 -51.76 -11.40
N GLU A 609 26.81 -51.22 -12.43
CA GLU A 609 27.38 -50.23 -13.33
C GLU A 609 26.70 -48.87 -13.03
N LEU A 610 27.50 -47.83 -12.84
CA LEU A 610 27.00 -46.47 -12.58
C LEU A 610 27.25 -45.61 -13.81
N GLU A 611 26.20 -44.97 -14.31
CA GLU A 611 26.25 -44.17 -15.52
C GLU A 611 26.35 -42.69 -15.15
N VAL A 612 27.30 -41.99 -15.78
CA VAL A 612 27.53 -40.55 -15.60
C VAL A 612 27.58 -39.87 -16.96
N THR A 613 26.87 -38.75 -17.07
CA THR A 613 26.83 -37.98 -18.32
C THR A 613 28.12 -37.17 -18.53
N GLU A 614 28.45 -36.88 -19.79
CA GLU A 614 29.62 -36.06 -20.12
C GLU A 614 29.59 -34.67 -19.46
N SER A 615 28.42 -34.01 -19.46
CA SER A 615 28.25 -32.66 -18.90
C SER A 615 28.58 -32.58 -17.40
N MET A 616 28.42 -33.70 -16.69
CA MET A 616 28.76 -33.80 -15.28
C MET A 616 30.26 -33.58 -15.04
N LEU A 617 31.12 -34.07 -15.93
CA LEU A 617 32.58 -34.03 -15.77
C LEU A 617 33.17 -32.64 -16.05
N ILE A 618 32.43 -31.81 -16.78
CA ILE A 618 32.79 -30.41 -17.06
C ILE A 618 32.60 -29.53 -15.81
N SER A 619 31.77 -29.97 -14.87
CA SER A 619 31.33 -29.21 -13.70
C SER A 619 32.06 -29.68 -12.43
N ASP A 620 33.01 -28.87 -11.92
CA ASP A 620 33.64 -29.04 -10.60
C ASP A 620 34.53 -30.30 -10.45
N SER A 621 35.70 -30.24 -11.11
CA SER A 621 36.37 -31.45 -11.57
C SER A 621 37.00 -32.30 -10.46
N GLU A 622 37.61 -31.73 -9.42
CA GLU A 622 38.40 -32.51 -8.42
C GLU A 622 37.56 -33.33 -7.43
N ALA A 623 36.43 -32.79 -6.96
CA ALA A 623 35.57 -33.47 -6.00
C ALA A 623 34.88 -34.69 -6.64
N VAL A 624 34.43 -34.53 -7.88
CA VAL A 624 33.85 -35.60 -8.69
C VAL A 624 34.88 -36.72 -8.92
N GLU A 625 36.15 -36.39 -9.24
CA GLU A 625 37.16 -37.44 -9.45
C GLU A 625 37.39 -38.30 -8.22
N ARG A 626 37.48 -37.66 -7.05
CA ARG A 626 37.72 -38.38 -5.80
C ARG A 626 36.59 -39.36 -5.51
N GLN A 627 35.34 -38.94 -5.72
CA GLN A 627 34.19 -39.83 -5.52
C GLN A 627 34.17 -40.97 -6.54
N LEU A 628 34.42 -40.69 -7.83
CA LEU A 628 34.50 -41.75 -8.86
C LEU A 628 35.62 -42.76 -8.56
N ALA A 629 36.78 -42.30 -8.09
CA ALA A 629 37.87 -43.16 -7.67
C ALA A 629 37.49 -44.04 -6.46
N GLN A 630 36.78 -43.47 -5.48
CA GLN A 630 36.26 -44.20 -4.32
C GLN A 630 35.21 -45.24 -4.72
N LEU A 631 34.28 -44.89 -5.62
CA LEU A 631 33.31 -45.85 -6.16
C LEU A 631 34.02 -47.02 -6.85
N ARG A 632 35.00 -46.75 -7.72
CA ARG A 632 35.80 -47.81 -8.35
C ARG A 632 36.55 -48.67 -7.34
N ALA A 633 37.04 -48.10 -6.23
CA ALA A 633 37.68 -48.86 -5.16
C ALA A 633 36.71 -49.82 -4.45
N LEU A 634 35.39 -49.57 -4.48
CA LEU A 634 34.37 -50.53 -4.05
C LEU A 634 34.21 -51.70 -5.03
N GLY A 635 34.70 -51.55 -6.27
CA GLY A 635 34.62 -52.55 -7.31
C GLY A 635 33.41 -52.43 -8.24
N VAL A 636 32.68 -51.31 -8.19
CA VAL A 636 31.62 -51.00 -9.18
C VAL A 636 32.22 -50.55 -10.51
N SER A 637 31.50 -50.80 -11.60
CA SER A 637 31.88 -50.32 -12.93
C SER A 637 31.34 -48.92 -13.18
N ILE A 638 32.10 -48.08 -13.87
CA ILE A 638 31.67 -46.72 -14.25
C ILE A 638 31.54 -46.63 -15.76
N ALA A 639 30.37 -46.20 -16.23
CA ALA A 639 30.07 -45.95 -17.63
C ALA A 639 29.93 -44.44 -17.89
N MET A 640 30.49 -43.97 -19.00
CA MET A 640 30.18 -42.64 -19.53
C MET A 640 28.96 -42.75 -20.45
N ASP A 641 27.92 -42.00 -20.13
CA ASP A 641 26.64 -41.95 -20.83
C ASP A 641 26.54 -40.74 -21.79
N ASP A 642 25.65 -40.82 -22.77
CA ASP A 642 25.38 -39.78 -23.79
C ASP A 642 26.63 -39.26 -24.54
N PHE A 643 27.63 -40.12 -24.78
CA PHE A 643 28.86 -39.68 -25.43
C PHE A 643 28.59 -39.18 -26.86
N GLY A 644 28.93 -37.91 -27.12
CA GLY A 644 28.83 -37.26 -28.43
C GLY A 644 27.53 -36.49 -28.70
N ALA A 645 26.64 -36.36 -27.71
CA ALA A 645 25.48 -35.47 -27.78
C ALA A 645 25.83 -33.97 -27.61
N GLY A 646 27.07 -33.64 -27.21
CA GLY A 646 27.55 -32.27 -26.93
C GLY A 646 29.02 -32.02 -27.29
N TYR A 647 29.69 -31.09 -26.58
CA TYR A 647 31.12 -30.81 -26.78
C TYR A 647 31.97 -31.97 -26.21
N SER A 648 32.36 -32.91 -27.06
CA SER A 648 33.14 -34.07 -26.63
C SER A 648 34.55 -33.68 -26.17
N SER A 649 34.81 -33.71 -24.86
CA SER A 649 36.15 -33.46 -24.32
C SER A 649 36.90 -34.79 -24.14
N LEU A 650 37.61 -35.19 -25.20
CA LEU A 650 38.57 -36.31 -25.21
C LEU A 650 39.55 -36.28 -24.02
N ALA A 651 39.84 -35.09 -23.48
CA ALA A 651 40.68 -34.93 -22.30
C ALA A 651 40.11 -35.65 -21.07
N TYR A 652 38.80 -35.66 -20.87
CA TYR A 652 38.18 -36.34 -19.72
C TYR A 652 38.17 -37.86 -19.88
N LEU A 653 37.92 -38.36 -21.10
CA LEU A 653 38.04 -39.80 -21.39
C LEU A 653 39.44 -40.34 -21.12
N TRP A 654 40.47 -39.50 -21.31
CA TRP A 654 41.84 -39.87 -21.02
C TRP A 654 42.21 -39.74 -19.53
N ARG A 655 41.73 -38.67 -18.87
CA ARG A 655 42.00 -38.40 -17.45
C ARG A 655 41.33 -39.42 -16.53
N PHE A 656 40.13 -39.86 -16.87
CA PHE A 656 39.33 -40.77 -16.06
C PHE A 656 39.30 -42.19 -16.61
N ARG A 657 39.40 -43.17 -15.71
CA ARG A 657 39.33 -44.59 -16.07
C ARG A 657 37.89 -45.08 -16.06
N PHE A 658 37.19 -44.88 -17.16
CA PHE A 658 35.88 -45.51 -17.40
C PHE A 658 36.05 -46.99 -17.77
N ASP A 659 35.04 -47.79 -17.45
CA ASP A 659 34.96 -49.20 -17.87
C ASP A 659 34.10 -49.35 -19.14
N ARG A 660 33.23 -48.38 -19.40
CA ARG A 660 32.30 -48.36 -20.52
C ARG A 660 32.10 -46.97 -21.11
N LEU A 661 31.92 -46.92 -22.42
CA LEU A 661 31.46 -45.76 -23.17
C LEU A 661 30.12 -46.10 -23.84
N LYS A 662 29.07 -45.34 -23.56
CA LYS A 662 27.76 -45.49 -24.22
C LYS A 662 27.61 -44.42 -25.30
N LEU A 663 27.38 -44.85 -26.53
CA LEU A 663 27.17 -44.00 -27.70
C LEU A 663 25.71 -43.56 -27.73
N ASP A 664 25.48 -42.25 -27.77
CA ASP A 664 24.14 -41.68 -27.86
C ASP A 664 23.40 -42.17 -29.12
N ARG A 665 22.07 -42.29 -29.01
CA ARG A 665 21.19 -42.73 -30.10
C ARG A 665 21.31 -41.89 -31.37
N SER A 666 21.75 -40.62 -31.29
CA SER A 666 21.93 -39.76 -32.47
C SER A 666 22.93 -40.33 -33.47
N PHE A 667 23.93 -41.10 -33.03
CA PHE A 667 24.87 -41.78 -33.94
C PHE A 667 24.20 -42.90 -34.73
N VAL A 668 23.28 -43.64 -34.10
CA VAL A 668 22.50 -44.70 -34.75
C VAL A 668 21.48 -44.09 -35.72
N LEU A 669 20.81 -43.00 -35.34
CA LEU A 669 19.92 -42.26 -36.25
C LEU A 669 20.70 -41.67 -37.44
N ALA A 670 21.91 -41.17 -37.21
CA ALA A 670 22.78 -40.67 -38.27
C ALA A 670 23.24 -41.78 -39.22
N PHE A 671 23.30 -43.04 -38.77
CA PHE A 671 23.62 -44.19 -39.61
C PHE A 671 22.55 -44.42 -40.69
N ASP A 672 21.27 -44.22 -40.37
CA ASP A 672 20.19 -44.36 -41.35
C ASP A 672 20.24 -43.24 -42.41
N ALA A 673 20.57 -42.02 -42.00
CA ALA A 673 20.64 -40.86 -42.90
C ALA A 673 21.93 -40.80 -43.74
N HIS A 674 23.09 -41.12 -43.13
CA HIS A 674 24.41 -40.99 -43.75
C HIS A 674 25.34 -42.17 -43.39
N PRO A 675 25.11 -43.37 -43.96
CA PRO A 675 25.72 -44.62 -43.47
C PRO A 675 27.25 -44.64 -43.50
N ALA A 676 27.87 -44.09 -44.55
CA ALA A 676 29.34 -44.10 -44.69
C ALA A 676 30.03 -43.20 -43.64
N ARG A 677 29.48 -42.00 -43.41
CA ARG A 677 30.01 -41.05 -42.43
C ARG A 677 29.83 -41.55 -41.00
N ALA A 678 28.64 -42.08 -40.69
CA ALA A 678 28.34 -42.67 -39.39
C ALA A 678 29.26 -43.87 -39.09
N ARG A 679 29.46 -44.79 -40.04
CA ARG A 679 30.39 -45.92 -39.88
C ARG A 679 31.81 -45.47 -39.54
N GLY A 680 32.35 -44.47 -40.24
CA GLY A 680 33.69 -43.95 -39.96
C GLY A 680 33.81 -43.36 -38.56
N MET A 681 32.81 -42.59 -38.13
CA MET A 681 32.78 -41.96 -36.81
C MET A 681 32.65 -42.98 -35.68
N ILE A 682 31.66 -43.86 -35.78
CA ILE A 682 31.41 -44.93 -34.79
C ILE A 682 32.61 -45.87 -34.72
N GLY A 683 33.17 -46.30 -35.86
CA GLY A 683 34.37 -47.14 -35.90
C GLY A 683 35.58 -46.47 -35.25
N GLY A 684 35.75 -45.16 -35.44
CA GLY A 684 36.77 -44.37 -34.75
C GLY A 684 36.58 -44.35 -33.23
N ILE A 685 35.35 -44.14 -32.76
CA ILE A 685 35.03 -44.13 -31.32
C ILE A 685 35.21 -45.54 -30.71
N VAL A 686 34.79 -46.60 -31.40
CA VAL A 686 35.02 -47.98 -30.96
C VAL A 686 36.51 -48.29 -30.84
N ALA A 687 37.30 -47.88 -31.83
CA ALA A 687 38.76 -48.05 -31.79
C ALA A 687 39.40 -47.28 -30.62
N LEU A 688 38.94 -46.06 -30.34
CA LEU A 688 39.37 -45.27 -29.20
C LEU A 688 39.03 -45.96 -27.86
N GLY A 689 37.78 -46.40 -27.71
CA GLY A 689 37.30 -47.13 -26.54
C GLY A 689 38.19 -48.34 -26.23
N ARG A 690 38.44 -49.17 -27.25
CA ARG A 690 39.32 -50.35 -27.14
C ARG A 690 40.74 -49.99 -26.72
N ARG A 691 41.34 -48.93 -27.30
CA ARG A 691 42.71 -48.49 -26.97
C ARG A 691 42.82 -47.98 -25.53
N LEU A 692 41.75 -47.40 -24.99
CA LEU A 692 41.67 -46.95 -23.60
C LEU A 692 41.22 -48.06 -22.64
N GLY A 693 40.97 -49.27 -23.14
CA GLY A 693 40.52 -50.41 -22.34
C GLY A 693 39.06 -50.34 -21.89
N MET A 694 38.24 -49.54 -22.57
CA MET A 694 36.81 -49.41 -22.36
C MET A 694 36.02 -50.35 -23.27
N LYS A 695 34.90 -50.87 -22.78
CA LYS A 695 33.87 -51.52 -23.62
C LYS A 695 32.95 -50.45 -24.21
N VAL A 696 32.42 -50.64 -25.41
CA VAL A 696 31.52 -49.69 -26.07
C VAL A 696 30.10 -50.24 -26.17
N THR A 697 29.12 -49.46 -25.75
CA THR A 697 27.70 -49.75 -25.88
C THR A 697 27.08 -48.82 -26.93
N ALA A 698 26.28 -49.34 -27.85
CA ALA A 698 25.50 -48.52 -28.79
C ALA A 698 24.03 -48.48 -28.37
N GLU A 699 23.48 -47.27 -28.21
CA GLU A 699 22.09 -47.05 -27.79
C GLU A 699 21.16 -46.67 -28.94
N GLY A 700 19.85 -46.81 -28.71
CA GLY A 700 18.84 -46.44 -29.69
C GLY A 700 18.74 -47.39 -30.87
N ILE A 701 19.12 -48.66 -30.70
CA ILE A 701 18.97 -49.68 -31.74
C ILE A 701 17.50 -50.05 -31.91
N GLU A 702 16.92 -49.72 -33.07
CA GLU A 702 15.52 -49.99 -33.39
C GLU A 702 15.36 -51.11 -34.42
N THR A 703 16.38 -51.36 -35.25
CA THR A 703 16.31 -52.33 -36.33
C THR A 703 17.40 -53.41 -36.26
N PRO A 704 17.14 -54.62 -36.78
CA PRO A 704 18.16 -55.66 -36.87
C PRO A 704 19.35 -55.26 -37.78
N VAL A 705 19.11 -54.39 -38.77
CA VAL A 705 20.17 -53.86 -39.65
C VAL A 705 21.15 -52.98 -38.87
N GLN A 706 20.63 -52.10 -38.01
CA GLN A 706 21.46 -51.31 -37.10
C GLN A 706 22.24 -52.19 -36.12
N ALA A 707 21.59 -53.21 -35.55
CA ALA A 707 22.23 -54.16 -34.64
C ALA A 707 23.43 -54.88 -35.28
N ALA A 708 23.23 -55.42 -36.50
CA ALA A 708 24.29 -56.07 -37.26
C ALA A 708 25.43 -55.10 -37.58
N ALA A 709 25.12 -53.88 -38.02
CA ALA A 709 26.13 -52.87 -38.33
C ALA A 709 26.95 -52.45 -37.09
N MET A 710 26.31 -52.26 -35.93
CA MET A 710 27.03 -51.91 -34.70
C MET A 710 27.90 -53.06 -34.19
N ALA A 711 27.45 -54.30 -34.36
CA ALA A 711 28.24 -55.49 -34.06
C ALA A 711 29.46 -55.61 -34.98
N GLU A 712 29.31 -55.39 -36.29
CA GLU A 712 30.41 -55.38 -37.28
C GLU A 712 31.46 -54.30 -36.97
N LEU A 713 31.00 -53.11 -36.56
CA LEU A 713 31.87 -52.01 -36.14
C LEU A 713 32.59 -52.30 -34.81
N GLY A 714 32.18 -53.35 -34.10
CA GLY A 714 32.87 -53.85 -32.93
C GLY A 714 32.37 -53.31 -31.59
N CYS A 715 31.14 -52.78 -31.53
CA CYS A 715 30.49 -52.45 -30.26
C CYS A 715 30.36 -53.74 -29.42
N ASP A 716 30.58 -53.67 -28.11
CA ASP A 716 30.53 -54.81 -27.19
C ASP A 716 29.11 -55.13 -26.71
N THR A 717 28.28 -54.11 -26.57
CA THR A 717 26.92 -54.21 -26.04
C THR A 717 25.98 -53.31 -26.85
N LEU A 718 24.74 -53.73 -27.01
CA LEU A 718 23.71 -53.04 -27.79
C LEU A 718 22.48 -52.83 -26.91
N GLN A 719 21.83 -51.69 -27.08
CA GLN A 719 20.61 -51.34 -26.36
C GLN A 719 19.63 -50.62 -27.28
N GLY A 720 18.34 -50.95 -27.16
CA GLY A 720 17.28 -50.24 -27.85
C GLY A 720 16.01 -51.05 -28.00
N TYR A 721 15.01 -50.44 -28.65
CA TYR A 721 13.68 -51.04 -28.81
C TYR A 721 13.67 -52.31 -29.67
N HIS A 722 14.72 -52.55 -30.47
CA HIS A 722 14.89 -53.82 -31.16
C HIS A 722 14.95 -55.01 -30.19
N PHE A 723 15.57 -54.84 -29.03
CA PHE A 723 15.76 -55.89 -28.02
C PHE A 723 14.68 -55.88 -26.94
N GLY A 724 14.12 -54.71 -26.65
CA GLY A 724 13.05 -54.55 -25.68
C GLY A 724 12.87 -53.11 -25.22
N ARG A 725 11.62 -52.74 -24.89
CA ARG A 725 11.33 -51.51 -24.17
C ARG A 725 11.56 -51.73 -22.68
N ALA A 726 11.79 -50.65 -21.93
CA ALA A 726 11.92 -50.71 -20.48
C ALA A 726 10.65 -51.29 -19.83
N MET A 727 10.79 -52.39 -19.09
CA MET A 727 9.68 -53.19 -18.56
C MET A 727 9.76 -53.35 -17.03
N PRO A 728 8.65 -53.57 -16.31
CA PRO A 728 8.71 -53.88 -14.89
C PRO A 728 9.45 -55.21 -14.63
N GLU A 729 9.92 -55.40 -13.39
CA GLU A 729 10.67 -56.61 -12.99
C GLU A 729 9.97 -57.92 -13.35
N ALA A 730 8.64 -57.97 -13.19
CA ALA A 730 7.83 -59.17 -13.44
C ALA A 730 7.98 -59.72 -14.87
N ASP A 731 8.25 -58.84 -15.84
CA ASP A 731 8.31 -59.19 -17.26
C ASP A 731 9.73 -59.59 -17.70
N LEU A 732 10.74 -59.40 -16.85
CA LEU A 732 12.15 -59.60 -17.23
C LEU A 732 12.47 -61.05 -17.61
N ARG A 733 11.78 -62.03 -16.99
CA ARG A 733 12.05 -63.46 -17.19
C ARG A 733 11.91 -63.88 -18.66
N GLU A 734 11.02 -63.24 -19.40
CA GLU A 734 10.79 -63.56 -20.82
C GLU A 734 11.94 -63.09 -21.73
N VAL A 735 12.70 -62.09 -21.28
CA VAL A 735 13.78 -61.43 -22.04
C VAL A 735 15.17 -61.80 -21.52
N MET A 736 15.25 -62.45 -20.35
CA MET A 736 16.47 -63.02 -19.78
C MET A 736 16.90 -64.29 -20.53
N ARG A 737 17.39 -64.13 -21.77
CA ARG A 737 18.15 -65.19 -22.46
C ARG A 737 19.57 -65.21 -21.90
N TRP A 738 19.87 -66.21 -21.08
CA TRP A 738 21.17 -66.38 -20.42
C TRP A 738 21.79 -67.71 -20.79
N GLU A 739 23.05 -67.69 -21.24
CA GLU A 739 23.90 -68.88 -21.33
C GLU A 739 24.91 -68.87 -20.16
N ALA A 740 25.09 -70.02 -19.52
CA ALA A 740 26.05 -70.20 -18.45
C ALA A 740 27.47 -70.33 -19.03
N ASP A 741 28.09 -69.22 -19.44
CA ASP A 741 29.43 -69.27 -20.00
C ASP A 741 30.52 -69.29 -18.92
N ALA A 742 31.26 -70.40 -18.92
CA ALA A 742 32.54 -70.60 -18.28
C ALA A 742 33.65 -70.24 -19.27
N ASP A 743 34.07 -68.97 -19.36
CA ASP A 743 35.37 -68.54 -19.92
C ASP A 743 35.46 -67.00 -20.00
N GLU A 744 35.81 -66.32 -18.91
CA GLU A 744 36.34 -64.93 -18.99
C GLU A 744 37.51 -64.66 -18.02
N GLU A 745 37.88 -65.64 -17.18
CA GLU A 745 38.98 -65.49 -16.20
C GLU A 745 40.37 -65.50 -16.86
N ARG A 746 40.49 -65.89 -18.15
CA ARG A 746 41.78 -65.96 -18.87
C ARG A 746 42.24 -64.66 -19.54
N ALA A 747 41.40 -63.62 -19.66
CA ALA A 747 41.75 -62.41 -20.42
C ALA A 747 42.17 -61.19 -19.58
N VAL A 748 42.07 -61.25 -18.25
CA VAL A 748 42.52 -60.16 -17.36
C VAL A 748 43.51 -60.72 -16.35
N GLY A 749 44.76 -60.90 -16.80
CA GLY A 749 45.88 -61.09 -15.89
C GLY A 749 46.03 -59.91 -14.91
N PRO A 750 46.79 -60.09 -13.81
CA PRO A 750 47.02 -59.02 -12.85
C PRO A 750 47.62 -57.81 -13.58
N ARG A 751 46.86 -56.70 -13.56
CA ARG A 751 47.25 -55.45 -14.23
C ARG A 751 48.45 -54.84 -13.49
N PRO A 752 49.44 -54.27 -14.22
CA PRO A 752 50.63 -53.69 -13.60
C PRO A 752 50.26 -52.48 -12.72
N PRO A 753 51.00 -52.24 -11.61
CA PRO A 753 50.78 -51.08 -10.77
C PRO A 753 51.12 -49.78 -11.51
N LEU A 754 50.46 -48.70 -11.10
CA LEU A 754 50.70 -47.34 -11.57
C LEU A 754 52.20 -47.01 -11.52
N ARG A 755 52.78 -46.56 -12.63
CA ARG A 755 53.97 -45.70 -12.57
C ARG A 755 53.49 -44.32 -12.14
N ASP A 756 53.89 -43.89 -10.95
CA ASP A 756 53.71 -42.52 -10.49
C ASP A 756 54.37 -41.55 -11.48
N PHE A 757 53.56 -40.81 -12.20
CA PHE A 757 53.98 -39.64 -12.97
C PHE A 757 53.71 -38.38 -12.14
N ALA A 758 54.31 -38.35 -10.95
CA ALA A 758 54.31 -37.19 -10.05
C ALA A 758 55.73 -36.98 -9.48
N ALA A 759 56.73 -36.89 -10.37
CA ALA A 759 58.08 -36.48 -10.01
C ALA A 759 58.87 -36.04 -11.26
N SER A 760 58.48 -34.93 -11.91
CA SER A 760 59.39 -34.15 -12.75
C SER A 760 58.78 -32.79 -13.08
N HIS A 761 58.61 -31.94 -12.08
CA HIS A 761 58.55 -30.48 -12.25
C HIS A 761 59.33 -29.89 -11.08
N ASP A 762 60.64 -29.75 -11.30
CA ASP A 762 61.55 -28.98 -10.47
C ASP A 762 61.48 -27.52 -10.94
N PRO A 763 61.05 -26.54 -10.12
CA PRO A 763 60.95 -25.15 -10.54
C PRO A 763 62.25 -24.42 -10.19
N ALA A 764 63.30 -24.62 -10.99
CA ALA A 764 64.51 -23.83 -10.88
C ALA A 764 65.27 -23.76 -12.21
N GLU A 765 64.82 -22.91 -13.15
CA GLU A 765 65.73 -22.11 -13.98
C GLU A 765 64.96 -21.06 -14.81
N ALA A 766 65.21 -19.80 -14.48
CA ALA A 766 64.79 -18.65 -15.27
C ALA A 766 65.92 -18.24 -16.22
N PRO A 767 65.66 -17.91 -17.51
CA PRO A 767 66.64 -17.23 -18.33
C PRO A 767 66.53 -15.70 -18.18
N ARG A 768 67.68 -15.07 -17.92
CA ARG A 768 67.88 -13.61 -17.90
C ARG A 768 67.98 -13.02 -19.33
N PRO A 769 67.74 -11.71 -19.52
CA PRO A 769 67.69 -11.05 -20.82
C PRO A 769 69.06 -10.53 -21.28
N GLU A 770 69.31 -10.49 -22.60
CA GLU A 770 70.45 -9.79 -23.19
C GLU A 770 70.00 -8.60 -24.07
N GLU A 771 70.70 -7.48 -23.87
CA GLU A 771 70.54 -6.16 -24.48
C GLU A 771 71.08 -6.07 -25.94
N PRO A 772 70.72 -5.01 -26.69
CA PRO A 772 71.07 -4.85 -28.11
C PRO A 772 72.35 -4.02 -28.32
N ASP A 773 73.20 -4.43 -29.28
CA ASP A 773 74.31 -3.61 -29.78
C ASP A 773 73.97 -2.90 -31.10
N ARG A 774 74.44 -1.66 -31.20
CA ARG A 774 74.28 -0.71 -32.29
C ARG A 774 75.44 -0.80 -33.27
N ARG A 775 75.15 -0.62 -34.56
CA ARG A 775 75.92 0.02 -35.66
C ARG A 775 75.42 -0.64 -36.96
N GLY A 776 74.97 0.03 -38.01
CA GLY A 776 74.93 1.42 -38.43
C GLY A 776 74.98 1.41 -39.96
N ARG A 777 74.05 2.11 -40.62
CA ARG A 777 74.15 2.80 -41.93
C ARG A 777 72.78 2.95 -42.60
N ARG A 778 72.35 4.22 -42.73
CA ARG A 778 71.47 4.77 -43.79
C ARG A 778 72.31 5.00 -45.07
N PRO A 779 71.79 5.49 -46.23
CA PRO A 779 70.47 6.11 -46.53
C PRO A 779 69.81 5.76 -47.89
N ALA A 780 68.66 6.44 -48.14
CA ALA A 780 68.08 6.84 -49.44
C ALA A 780 67.04 5.85 -50.04
N GLU A 781 65.91 6.23 -50.64
CA GLU A 781 65.37 7.46 -51.24
C GLU A 781 63.84 7.21 -51.42
N ALA A 782 63.01 8.26 -51.51
CA ALA A 782 61.62 8.18 -52.03
C ALA A 782 61.63 8.49 -53.55
N PRO A 783 60.51 8.58 -54.32
CA PRO A 783 59.09 8.29 -54.06
C PRO A 783 58.40 7.51 -55.23
N ASP A 784 57.06 7.52 -55.23
CA ASP A 784 56.12 7.54 -56.37
C ASP A 784 55.17 6.35 -56.66
N ASP A 785 53.93 6.81 -56.92
CA ASP A 785 52.84 6.29 -57.76
C ASP A 785 51.83 5.23 -57.25
N ASP A 786 50.63 5.76 -56.97
CA ASP A 786 49.26 5.26 -57.17
C ASP A 786 49.07 4.65 -58.60
N PRO A 787 47.91 4.12 -59.08
CA PRO A 787 46.61 3.85 -58.42
C PRO A 787 45.90 2.51 -58.79
N GLN A 788 44.98 2.07 -57.91
CA GLN A 788 43.68 1.40 -58.18
C GLN A 788 43.60 0.10 -59.03
N PRO A 789 42.43 -0.59 -59.18
CA PRO A 789 41.28 -0.79 -58.27
C PRO A 789 40.83 -2.28 -58.20
N ALA A 790 39.74 -2.51 -57.44
CA ALA A 790 38.58 -3.34 -57.82
C ALA A 790 38.25 -4.59 -56.98
N LEU A 791 37.06 -4.47 -56.36
CA LEU A 791 35.93 -5.40 -56.41
C LEU A 791 35.95 -6.77 -55.70
N LYS A 792 34.83 -6.93 -54.97
CA LYS A 792 33.90 -8.08 -54.89
C LYS A 792 34.10 -9.13 -53.79
N ALA A 793 33.07 -9.13 -52.93
CA ALA A 793 32.24 -10.29 -52.52
C ALA A 793 32.92 -11.35 -51.63
N ALA A 794 32.29 -11.99 -50.64
CA ALA A 794 30.89 -12.16 -50.29
C ALA A 794 30.76 -12.50 -48.79
N ARG A 795 29.55 -12.29 -48.27
CA ARG A 795 28.87 -12.92 -47.11
C ARG A 795 29.53 -14.18 -46.50
N ALA A 796 29.65 -14.22 -45.18
CA ALA A 796 28.85 -15.06 -44.27
C ALA A 796 29.13 -14.65 -42.81
#